data_AF-A0A1I0DE76-F1
#
_entry.id   AF-A0A1I0DE76-F1
#
_cell.length_a   1.000
_cell.length_b   1.000
_cell.length_c   1.000
_cell.angle_alpha   90.00
_cell.angle_beta   90.00
_cell.angle_gamma   90.00
#
_symmetry.space_group_name_H-M   'P 1'
#
loop_
_entity.id
_entity.type
_entity.pdbx_description
1 polymer ?
#
loop_
_entity_poly.entity_id
_entity_poly.type
_entity_poly.pdbx_seq_one_letter_code
_entity_poly.pdbx_strand_id
1 'polypeptide(L)'
;MKLSLKRKIISINIISLILVIPFFISGVSFAASSNENTIIVGVPTDRCPMIYIDDSDGSIIGIGPELLRIACDNIGYNVEFKAMEEPSLKDALDNTSYDIVMPLGSEIESASGQSSIVSDDLMLTPLTVVTSEGDNVSDINRAKIGMLQSQAGIADTVKSLYPDIEVILYKDMSKCVEALRKDEVDALLQNSYVWSYVLQKPSYIDLHVQPTTMLSMDFRVGALDTPKNQALIEKLNEGIAMISDTQRQAVILDYTSRKLYKYDVQDYLYANRYVFIMCAIIIVLVALHFLAKQQLLKERTQNQIRQMIDYDSLTGALSMAGFREKVKELLLENPSTPYIISYNNIKNFKFINDKMGMNSADELLCFWVEKSLEYFSDKEAMARIDADHFAVLCCLPDDNGFEAMETNVFEPVKKYYINQGNDYEVQISSGLYVLTPEDYKNINVDKMLDCARLAEKKAHLSITGGYEVYNIDQWEAGRLLSDICGHFSTAVKQNEIKVWYQPQVNYRTGEIIGAEALCRWNHEKLGWLSPGQFIPMLEQTGLIYDLDCLVWEIVCKDIHRWNEQGFKRSISVNLSRFDIEKNKNISKHFKNLIEKYDIEPSQLRIEITESAYADDNELLLETTAQLQDIGFEVEMDDFGSGYSSLNMLTEIPVDGIKLDYVFLKNTKNFEKSKIVVKHILQMLRNLKYKYIAEGVETKEQADFLIAIDCERMQGFYFYKPMPVEEFEILDFDNINNRPH
;
A
#
# COMPACT_ATOMS: atom_id res chain seq x y z
N MET A 1 41.80 -25.92 9.07
CA MET A 1 42.09 -27.35 8.87
C MET A 1 41.43 -27.81 7.57
N LYS A 2 42.23 -27.92 6.49
CA LYS A 2 42.20 -28.96 5.41
C LYS A 2 40.83 -29.57 5.02
N LEU A 3 40.38 -29.69 3.77
CA LEU A 3 41.04 -29.69 2.46
C LEU A 3 39.93 -29.70 1.37
N SER A 4 40.29 -29.23 0.18
CA SER A 4 39.52 -29.15 -1.07
C SER A 4 39.00 -30.49 -1.64
N LEU A 5 37.94 -30.47 -2.46
CA LEU A 5 37.99 -30.93 -3.87
C LEU A 5 36.71 -30.63 -4.71
N LYS A 6 36.92 -29.94 -5.86
CA LYS A 6 36.24 -30.00 -7.19
C LYS A 6 34.74 -29.64 -7.30
N ARG A 7 34.30 -28.51 -7.90
CA ARG A 7 34.35 -28.00 -9.32
C ARG A 7 33.83 -28.97 -10.40
N LYS A 8 32.70 -28.58 -11.04
CA LYS A 8 32.15 -28.87 -12.40
C LYS A 8 30.62 -29.12 -12.28
N ILE A 9 29.66 -28.58 -13.06
CA ILE A 9 29.60 -27.84 -14.34
C ILE A 9 28.26 -27.08 -14.36
N ILE A 10 28.30 -25.83 -14.82
CA ILE A 10 27.15 -25.02 -15.28
C ILE A 10 27.17 -25.08 -16.83
N SER A 11 26.01 -24.93 -17.46
CA SER A 11 25.74 -24.60 -18.89
C SER A 11 25.67 -25.74 -19.92
N ILE A 12 24.47 -25.97 -20.48
CA ILE A 12 24.18 -26.33 -21.89
C ILE A 12 22.74 -25.79 -22.16
N ASN A 13 22.54 -24.56 -22.62
CA ASN A 13 22.62 -23.99 -23.97
C ASN A 13 21.75 -24.65 -25.06
N ILE A 14 20.75 -23.85 -25.45
CA ILE A 14 19.92 -23.84 -26.67
C ILE A 14 20.83 -23.51 -27.88
N ILE A 15 20.37 -23.88 -29.08
CA ILE A 15 20.83 -23.50 -30.42
C ILE A 15 21.83 -24.47 -31.06
N SER A 16 21.41 -25.15 -32.12
CA SER A 16 22.21 -25.32 -33.34
C SER A 16 21.30 -25.65 -34.53
N LEU A 17 21.21 -24.66 -35.41
CA LEU A 17 20.56 -24.63 -36.71
C LEU A 17 21.68 -24.60 -37.76
N ILE A 18 21.56 -25.39 -38.83
CA ILE A 18 22.13 -25.23 -40.19
C ILE A 18 23.68 -25.19 -40.33
N LEU A 19 24.23 -26.21 -41.03
CA LEU A 19 25.09 -26.14 -42.24
C LEU A 19 25.96 -27.40 -42.37
N VAL A 20 25.77 -28.22 -43.42
CA VAL A 20 26.85 -28.83 -44.23
C VAL A 20 26.33 -29.18 -45.64
N ILE A 21 26.69 -28.33 -46.61
CA ILE A 21 27.25 -28.54 -47.97
C ILE A 21 26.93 -29.85 -48.76
N PRO A 22 26.60 -29.75 -50.08
CA PRO A 22 26.30 -30.89 -50.95
C PRO A 22 27.56 -31.55 -51.52
N PHE A 23 27.55 -32.89 -51.63
CA PHE A 23 28.52 -33.65 -52.41
C PHE A 23 28.00 -33.87 -53.82
N PHE A 24 28.76 -33.34 -54.79
CA PHE A 24 28.69 -33.72 -56.20
C PHE A 24 28.96 -35.21 -56.35
N ILE A 25 28.04 -35.96 -56.97
CA ILE A 25 28.38 -37.22 -57.64
C ILE A 25 28.02 -37.07 -59.11
N SER A 26 29.06 -37.29 -59.90
CA SER A 26 29.17 -37.31 -61.35
C SER A 26 28.03 -38.04 -62.05
N GLY A 27 27.42 -37.36 -63.02
CA GLY A 27 26.64 -37.99 -64.07
C GLY A 27 27.52 -38.92 -64.89
N VAL A 28 27.20 -40.20 -64.87
CA VAL A 28 27.58 -41.14 -65.92
C VAL A 28 26.38 -41.23 -66.84
N SER A 29 26.45 -40.50 -67.95
CA SER A 29 25.54 -40.67 -69.07
C SER A 29 25.91 -41.99 -69.76
N PHE A 30 25.13 -43.04 -69.52
CA PHE A 30 25.16 -44.21 -70.38
C PHE A 30 24.27 -43.91 -71.60
N ALA A 31 24.91 -43.83 -72.75
CA ALA A 31 24.24 -43.75 -74.04
C ALA A 31 23.35 -44.99 -74.20
N ALA A 32 22.05 -44.78 -74.38
CA ALA A 32 21.09 -45.83 -74.70
C ALA A 32 21.45 -46.43 -76.06
N SER A 33 21.88 -47.69 -76.07
CA SER A 33 21.79 -48.54 -77.25
C SER A 33 20.31 -48.76 -77.55
N SER A 34 19.91 -48.52 -78.79
CA SER A 34 18.61 -48.88 -79.34
C SER A 34 18.35 -50.38 -79.15
N ASN A 35 17.62 -50.75 -78.08
CA ASN A 35 17.16 -52.11 -77.87
C ASN A 35 15.86 -52.31 -78.67
N GLU A 36 15.93 -53.08 -79.76
CA GLU A 36 14.76 -53.49 -80.56
C GLU A 36 13.78 -54.42 -79.80
N ASN A 37 14.04 -54.75 -78.52
CA ASN A 37 13.24 -55.66 -77.69
C ASN A 37 12.78 -55.03 -76.35
N THR A 38 12.42 -53.75 -76.31
CA THR A 38 11.81 -53.14 -75.10
C THR A 38 10.30 -53.04 -75.25
N ILE A 39 9.55 -53.54 -74.28
CA ILE A 39 8.08 -53.46 -74.20
C ILE A 39 7.71 -52.31 -73.26
N ILE A 40 6.90 -51.37 -73.73
CA ILE A 40 6.39 -50.27 -72.91
C ILE A 40 5.04 -50.65 -72.31
N VAL A 41 4.92 -50.59 -70.98
CA VAL A 41 3.74 -51.01 -70.23
C VAL A 41 3.09 -49.83 -69.53
N GLY A 42 1.84 -49.53 -69.90
CA GLY A 42 1.01 -48.54 -69.20
C GLY A 42 0.42 -49.13 -67.92
N VAL A 43 0.68 -48.49 -66.77
CA VAL A 43 0.23 -49.00 -65.47
C VAL A 43 -0.33 -47.91 -64.53
N PRO A 44 -1.34 -48.22 -63.70
CA PRO A 44 -1.76 -47.35 -62.61
C PRO A 44 -0.76 -47.43 -61.45
N THR A 45 -0.49 -46.32 -60.77
CA THR A 45 0.54 -46.24 -59.71
C THR A 45 -0.04 -46.06 -58.30
N ASP A 46 -1.35 -46.21 -58.13
CA ASP A 46 -2.09 -45.95 -56.88
C ASP A 46 -2.39 -47.23 -56.07
N ARG A 47 -1.76 -48.37 -56.41
CA ARG A 47 -2.11 -49.69 -55.88
C ARG A 47 -0.96 -50.36 -55.13
N CYS A 48 -0.36 -49.69 -54.14
CA CYS A 48 0.69 -50.29 -53.31
C CYS A 48 0.14 -51.48 -52.50
N PRO A 49 0.80 -52.67 -52.48
CA PRO A 49 2.11 -52.99 -53.06
C PRO A 49 2.06 -53.69 -54.44
N MET A 50 0.89 -53.75 -55.09
CA MET A 50 0.70 -54.38 -56.41
C MET A 50 1.42 -53.62 -57.51
N ILE A 51 1.20 -52.30 -57.61
CA ILE A 51 1.86 -51.37 -58.54
C ILE A 51 1.90 -49.99 -57.88
N TYR A 52 3.08 -49.43 -57.68
CA TYR A 52 3.29 -48.11 -57.08
C TYR A 52 4.63 -47.50 -57.49
N ILE A 53 4.82 -46.22 -57.18
CA ILE A 53 6.10 -45.52 -57.38
C ILE A 53 6.93 -45.67 -56.10
N ASP A 54 8.19 -46.12 -56.22
CA ASP A 54 9.14 -46.10 -55.12
C ASP A 54 9.52 -44.66 -54.79
N ASP A 55 9.29 -44.23 -53.55
CA ASP A 55 9.66 -42.89 -53.07
C ASP A 55 11.17 -42.60 -53.18
N SER A 56 12.03 -43.63 -53.20
CA SER A 56 13.48 -43.47 -53.12
C SER A 56 14.14 -43.12 -54.44
N ASP A 57 13.66 -43.68 -55.55
CA ASP A 57 14.24 -43.49 -56.89
C ASP A 57 13.22 -43.12 -57.98
N GLY A 58 11.93 -43.08 -57.65
CA GLY A 58 10.85 -42.72 -58.58
C GLY A 58 10.50 -43.83 -59.59
N SER A 59 11.05 -45.03 -59.43
CA SER A 59 10.77 -46.16 -60.31
C SER A 59 9.40 -46.78 -60.02
N ILE A 60 8.74 -47.32 -61.05
CA ILE A 60 7.49 -48.05 -60.87
C ILE A 60 7.81 -49.50 -60.52
N ILE A 61 7.43 -49.90 -59.31
CA ILE A 61 7.69 -51.21 -58.72
C ILE A 61 6.41 -51.80 -58.13
N GLY A 62 6.49 -53.07 -57.72
CA GLY A 62 5.38 -53.80 -57.13
C GLY A 62 5.35 -55.24 -57.58
N ILE A 63 4.41 -56.00 -57.03
CA ILE A 63 4.25 -57.43 -57.34
C ILE A 63 4.01 -57.63 -58.84
N GLY A 64 3.12 -56.83 -59.45
CA GLY A 64 2.80 -56.94 -60.87
C GLY A 64 4.00 -56.64 -61.80
N PRO A 65 4.63 -55.46 -61.68
CA PRO A 65 5.81 -55.09 -62.46
C PRO A 65 6.95 -56.11 -62.34
N GLU A 66 7.19 -56.64 -61.14
CA GLU A 66 8.26 -57.61 -60.92
C GLU A 66 7.95 -58.97 -61.58
N LEU A 67 6.72 -59.48 -61.47
CA LEU A 67 6.34 -60.72 -62.15
C LEU A 67 6.40 -60.57 -63.68
N LEU A 68 5.97 -59.43 -64.21
CA LEU A 68 6.06 -59.16 -65.65
C LEU A 68 7.51 -59.00 -66.11
N ARG A 69 8.38 -58.38 -65.32
CA ARG A 69 9.82 -58.29 -65.61
C ARG A 69 10.45 -59.67 -65.70
N ILE A 70 10.15 -60.56 -64.75
CA ILE A 70 10.60 -61.96 -64.80
C ILE A 70 10.06 -62.67 -66.06
N ALA A 71 8.79 -62.46 -66.41
CA ALA A 71 8.19 -63.03 -67.62
C ALA A 71 8.94 -62.58 -68.89
N CYS A 72 9.21 -61.28 -69.02
CA CYS A 72 9.92 -60.69 -70.15
C CYS A 72 11.39 -61.14 -70.21
N ASP A 73 12.08 -61.21 -69.07
CA ASP A 73 13.47 -61.66 -68.98
C ASP A 73 13.62 -63.11 -69.47
N ASN A 74 12.65 -63.99 -69.14
CA ASN A 74 12.63 -65.39 -69.58
C ASN A 74 12.57 -65.55 -71.11
N ILE A 75 12.02 -64.56 -71.82
CA ILE A 75 11.91 -64.56 -73.29
C ILE A 75 12.87 -63.56 -73.97
N GLY A 76 13.78 -62.94 -73.22
CA GLY A 76 14.80 -62.02 -73.75
C GLY A 76 14.28 -60.63 -74.15
N TYR A 77 13.21 -60.16 -73.51
CA TYR A 77 12.66 -58.81 -73.68
C TYR A 77 12.97 -57.95 -72.45
N ASN A 78 13.23 -56.67 -72.65
CA ASN A 78 13.27 -55.68 -71.58
C ASN A 78 11.88 -55.06 -71.41
N VAL A 79 11.55 -54.61 -70.19
CA VAL A 79 10.28 -53.96 -69.89
C VAL A 79 10.51 -52.57 -69.31
N GLU A 80 9.77 -51.58 -69.83
CA GLU A 80 9.74 -50.21 -69.30
C GLU A 80 8.30 -49.90 -68.85
N PHE A 81 8.15 -49.49 -67.59
CA PHE A 81 6.84 -49.13 -67.03
C PHE A 81 6.62 -47.63 -67.12
N LYS A 82 5.44 -47.23 -67.59
CA LYS A 82 5.00 -45.83 -67.61
C LYS A 82 3.71 -45.67 -66.81
N ALA A 83 3.69 -44.66 -65.95
CA ALA A 83 2.49 -44.30 -65.22
C ALA A 83 1.45 -43.80 -66.23
N MET A 84 0.25 -44.36 -66.16
CA MET A 84 -0.85 -43.91 -67.01
C MET A 84 -1.36 -42.52 -66.58
N GLU A 85 -1.66 -41.68 -67.56
CA GLU A 85 -2.30 -40.37 -67.35
C GLU A 85 -3.82 -40.44 -67.60
N GLU A 86 -4.28 -41.54 -68.19
CA GLU A 86 -5.66 -41.81 -68.56
C GLU A 86 -6.55 -42.13 -67.36
N PRO A 87 -7.85 -41.79 -67.42
CA PRO A 87 -8.77 -42.01 -66.30
C PRO A 87 -9.20 -43.48 -66.12
N SER A 88 -9.01 -44.34 -67.13
CA SER A 88 -9.33 -45.77 -67.03
C SER A 88 -8.39 -46.65 -67.88
N LEU A 89 -8.34 -47.94 -67.53
CA LEU A 89 -7.61 -48.95 -68.31
C LEU A 89 -8.17 -49.11 -69.74
N LYS A 90 -9.45 -48.79 -69.96
CA LYS A 90 -10.06 -48.81 -71.31
C LYS A 90 -9.52 -47.70 -72.20
N ASP A 91 -9.31 -46.52 -71.62
CA ASP A 91 -8.72 -45.38 -72.32
C ASP A 91 -7.23 -45.61 -72.58
N ALA A 92 -6.53 -46.23 -71.63
CA ALA A 92 -5.12 -46.56 -71.77
C ALA A 92 -4.84 -47.57 -72.90
N LEU A 93 -5.78 -48.47 -73.21
CA LEU A 93 -5.65 -49.41 -74.34
C LEU A 93 -5.59 -48.70 -75.69
N ASP A 94 -6.25 -47.54 -75.83
CA ASP A 94 -6.21 -46.75 -77.07
C ASP A 94 -4.95 -45.86 -77.17
N ASN A 95 -4.14 -45.76 -76.11
CA ASN A 95 -2.92 -44.96 -76.15
C ASN A 95 -1.78 -45.71 -76.84
N THR A 96 -1.39 -45.20 -78.01
CA THR A 96 -0.29 -45.72 -78.84
C THR A 96 1.11 -45.62 -78.20
N SER A 97 1.24 -44.95 -77.05
CA SER A 97 2.50 -44.82 -76.30
C SER A 97 2.83 -46.05 -75.47
N TYR A 98 1.90 -46.99 -75.32
CA TYR A 98 2.08 -48.26 -74.62
C TYR A 98 1.95 -49.41 -75.62
N ASP A 99 2.78 -50.43 -75.47
CA ASP A 99 2.62 -51.69 -76.22
C ASP A 99 1.58 -52.59 -75.56
N ILE A 100 1.53 -52.59 -74.23
CA ILE A 100 0.57 -53.34 -73.40
C ILE A 100 0.15 -52.51 -72.17
N VAL A 101 -0.98 -52.86 -71.57
CA VAL A 101 -1.54 -52.24 -70.37
C VAL A 101 -1.70 -53.29 -69.27
N MET A 102 -1.43 -52.90 -68.02
CA MET A 102 -1.53 -53.78 -66.85
C MET A 102 -2.12 -53.01 -65.65
N PRO A 103 -2.97 -53.63 -64.81
CA PRO A 103 -3.51 -54.99 -64.94
C PRO A 103 -4.86 -55.02 -65.65
N LEU A 104 -5.11 -56.07 -66.43
CA LEU A 104 -6.43 -56.43 -66.94
C LEU A 104 -6.87 -57.76 -66.32
N GLY A 105 -8.15 -57.86 -65.96
CA GLY A 105 -8.73 -59.11 -65.43
C GLY A 105 -9.30 -60.02 -66.51
N SER A 106 -9.79 -59.44 -67.61
CA SER A 106 -10.37 -60.16 -68.75
C SER A 106 -10.20 -59.33 -70.02
N GLU A 107 -10.55 -59.91 -71.17
CA GLU A 107 -10.73 -59.15 -72.41
C GLU A 107 -11.84 -58.10 -72.19
N ILE A 108 -11.55 -56.87 -72.61
CA ILE A 108 -12.45 -55.73 -72.54
C ILE A 108 -12.44 -54.95 -73.87
N GLU A 109 -13.50 -54.20 -74.14
CA GLU A 109 -13.50 -53.22 -75.23
C GLU A 109 -12.76 -51.93 -74.77
N SER A 110 -11.91 -51.39 -75.63
CA SER A 110 -11.25 -50.09 -75.44
C SER A 110 -12.27 -48.94 -75.51
N ALA A 111 -11.87 -47.72 -75.14
CA ALA A 111 -12.76 -46.55 -75.22
C ALA A 111 -13.22 -46.23 -76.65
N SER A 112 -12.41 -46.59 -77.66
CA SER A 112 -12.75 -46.50 -79.08
C SER A 112 -13.58 -47.68 -79.62
N GLY A 113 -13.90 -48.67 -78.78
CA GLY A 113 -14.73 -49.82 -79.12
C GLY A 113 -13.97 -50.98 -79.79
N GLN A 114 -12.65 -51.04 -79.64
CA GLN A 114 -11.83 -52.14 -80.18
C GLN A 114 -11.68 -53.25 -79.15
N SER A 115 -11.77 -54.51 -79.60
CA SER A 115 -11.52 -55.67 -78.74
C SER A 115 -10.05 -55.73 -78.30
N SER A 116 -9.83 -56.12 -77.04
CA SER A 116 -8.47 -56.40 -76.52
C SER A 116 -8.22 -57.90 -76.44
N ILE A 117 -6.93 -58.26 -76.48
CA ILE A 117 -6.41 -59.58 -76.16
C ILE A 117 -5.61 -59.50 -74.86
N VAL A 118 -5.68 -60.54 -74.04
CA VAL A 118 -4.99 -60.62 -72.73
C VAL A 118 -4.05 -61.81 -72.66
N SER A 119 -3.03 -61.70 -71.80
CA SER A 119 -2.09 -62.79 -71.51
C SER A 119 -2.68 -63.87 -70.62
N ASP A 120 -1.92 -64.96 -70.46
CA ASP A 120 -2.08 -65.88 -69.34
C ASP A 120 -1.91 -65.14 -68.00
N ASP A 121 -2.46 -65.74 -66.94
CA ASP A 121 -2.47 -65.12 -65.61
C ASP A 121 -1.08 -65.08 -64.97
N LEU A 122 -0.64 -63.87 -64.57
CA LEU A 122 0.57 -63.71 -63.77
C LEU A 122 0.33 -64.15 -62.32
N MET A 123 -0.85 -63.83 -61.78
CA MET A 123 -1.26 -64.21 -60.43
C MET A 123 -2.74 -63.97 -60.16
N LEU A 124 -3.33 -64.80 -59.30
CA LEU A 124 -4.65 -64.53 -58.75
C LEU A 124 -4.58 -63.48 -57.66
N THR A 125 -5.46 -62.48 -57.76
CA THR A 125 -5.60 -61.42 -56.76
C THR A 125 -6.92 -61.57 -56.00
N PRO A 126 -6.89 -62.05 -54.74
CA PRO A 126 -8.11 -62.20 -53.95
C PRO A 126 -8.61 -60.84 -53.47
N LEU A 127 -9.88 -60.55 -53.73
CA LEU A 127 -10.58 -59.38 -53.18
C LEU A 127 -11.24 -59.76 -51.85
N THR A 128 -10.89 -59.01 -50.81
CA THR A 128 -11.37 -59.23 -49.44
C THR A 128 -12.05 -57.99 -48.91
N VAL A 129 -13.08 -58.22 -48.09
CA VAL A 129 -13.85 -57.16 -47.46
C VAL A 129 -13.17 -56.70 -46.17
N VAL A 130 -13.22 -55.40 -45.90
CA VAL A 130 -12.85 -54.79 -44.62
C VAL A 130 -14.04 -54.06 -44.02
N THR A 131 -14.28 -54.27 -42.73
CA THR A 131 -15.34 -53.62 -41.94
C THR A 131 -14.76 -52.85 -40.76
N SER A 132 -15.61 -52.06 -40.11
CA SER A 132 -15.30 -51.44 -38.81
C SER A 132 -15.33 -52.51 -37.69
N GLU A 133 -14.66 -52.26 -36.57
CA GLU A 133 -14.55 -53.18 -35.43
C GLU A 133 -15.92 -53.62 -34.89
N GLY A 134 -16.27 -54.89 -35.10
CA GLY A 134 -17.49 -55.53 -34.58
C GLY A 134 -18.56 -55.88 -35.63
N ASP A 135 -18.43 -55.37 -36.87
CA ASP A 135 -19.42 -55.58 -37.92
C ASP A 135 -19.07 -56.77 -38.81
N ASN A 136 -19.98 -57.74 -38.90
CA ASN A 136 -19.98 -58.77 -39.94
C ASN A 136 -21.05 -58.45 -40.97
N VAL A 137 -20.66 -58.35 -42.25
CA VAL A 137 -21.61 -58.21 -43.35
C VAL A 137 -22.34 -59.55 -43.52
N SER A 138 -23.52 -59.68 -42.91
CA SER A 138 -24.30 -60.91 -42.90
C SER A 138 -24.97 -61.26 -44.24
N ASP A 139 -25.20 -60.26 -45.11
CA ASP A 139 -25.72 -60.45 -46.46
C ASP A 139 -24.95 -59.56 -47.45
N ILE A 140 -23.85 -60.10 -47.98
CA ILE A 140 -22.97 -59.36 -48.89
C ILE A 140 -23.65 -58.95 -50.20
N ASN A 141 -24.73 -59.65 -50.58
CA ASN A 141 -25.44 -59.37 -51.83
C ASN A 141 -26.23 -58.06 -51.77
N ARG A 142 -26.53 -57.52 -50.58
CA ARG A 142 -27.28 -56.27 -50.41
C ARG A 142 -26.48 -55.16 -49.73
N ALA A 143 -25.19 -55.38 -49.53
CA ALA A 143 -24.31 -54.45 -48.85
C ALA A 143 -23.96 -53.25 -49.73
N LYS A 144 -23.73 -52.10 -49.09
CA LYS A 144 -23.09 -50.93 -49.66
C LYS A 144 -21.58 -51.06 -49.54
N ILE A 145 -20.90 -51.21 -50.67
CA ILE A 145 -19.46 -51.45 -50.72
C ILE A 145 -18.73 -50.22 -51.24
N GLY A 146 -17.80 -49.71 -50.45
CA GLY A 146 -16.85 -48.70 -50.88
C GLY A 146 -15.67 -49.32 -51.63
N MET A 147 -15.36 -48.79 -52.82
CA MET A 147 -14.19 -49.17 -53.62
C MET A 147 -13.46 -47.93 -54.11
N LEU A 148 -12.20 -48.07 -54.53
CA LEU A 148 -11.47 -46.97 -55.17
C LEU A 148 -12.00 -46.73 -56.58
N GLN A 149 -12.07 -45.46 -57.00
CA GLN A 149 -12.48 -45.07 -58.34
C GLN A 149 -11.61 -45.71 -59.43
N SER A 150 -10.32 -45.90 -59.16
CA SER A 150 -9.40 -46.61 -60.07
C SER A 150 -9.77 -48.08 -60.29
N GLN A 151 -10.72 -48.64 -59.53
CA GLN A 151 -11.22 -50.01 -59.65
C GLN A 151 -12.60 -50.11 -60.32
N ALA A 152 -13.02 -49.09 -61.06
CA ALA A 152 -14.32 -49.08 -61.74
C ALA A 152 -14.59 -50.37 -62.57
N GLY A 153 -13.60 -50.89 -63.30
CA GLY A 153 -13.75 -52.14 -64.05
C GLY A 153 -13.96 -53.39 -63.17
N ILE A 154 -13.37 -53.41 -61.97
CA ILE A 154 -13.62 -54.47 -60.98
C ILE A 154 -15.02 -54.29 -60.39
N ALA A 155 -15.44 -53.05 -60.12
CA ALA A 155 -16.79 -52.75 -59.64
C ALA A 155 -17.88 -53.22 -60.61
N ASP A 156 -17.66 -53.11 -61.92
CA ASP A 156 -18.58 -53.64 -62.94
C ASP A 156 -18.69 -55.18 -62.86
N THR A 157 -17.56 -55.86 -62.65
CA THR A 157 -17.51 -57.33 -62.47
C THR A 157 -18.25 -57.74 -61.19
N VAL A 158 -18.03 -57.02 -60.09
CA VAL A 158 -18.72 -57.24 -58.81
C VAL A 158 -20.23 -57.08 -58.99
N LYS A 159 -20.70 -56.03 -59.67
CA LYS A 159 -22.14 -55.83 -59.97
C LYS A 159 -22.72 -56.92 -60.87
N SER A 160 -21.93 -57.44 -61.82
CA SER A 160 -22.39 -58.54 -62.69
C SER A 160 -22.56 -59.85 -61.93
N LEU A 161 -21.67 -60.14 -60.98
CA LEU A 161 -21.74 -61.36 -60.16
C LEU A 161 -22.75 -61.23 -59.01
N TYR A 162 -22.96 -60.01 -58.52
CA TYR A 162 -23.82 -59.68 -57.39
C TYR A 162 -24.76 -58.51 -57.75
N PRO A 163 -25.89 -58.76 -58.46
CA PRO A 163 -26.72 -57.69 -59.01
C PRO A 163 -27.37 -56.74 -57.99
N ASP A 164 -27.57 -57.21 -56.75
CA ASP A 164 -28.23 -56.47 -55.68
C ASP A 164 -27.26 -55.60 -54.84
N ILE A 165 -25.95 -55.63 -55.15
CA ILE A 165 -24.92 -54.92 -54.38
C ILE A 165 -24.80 -53.45 -54.80
N GLU A 166 -24.71 -52.54 -53.84
CA GLU A 166 -24.51 -51.11 -54.14
C GLU A 166 -23.03 -50.76 -54.03
N VAL A 167 -22.36 -50.47 -55.16
CA VAL A 167 -20.95 -50.08 -55.16
C VAL A 167 -20.81 -48.56 -55.27
N ILE A 168 -20.14 -47.96 -54.28
CA ILE A 168 -19.81 -46.53 -54.23
C ILE A 168 -18.31 -46.35 -54.44
N LEU A 169 -17.94 -45.54 -55.43
CA LEU A 169 -16.54 -45.29 -55.78
C LEU A 169 -16.03 -44.01 -55.11
N TYR A 170 -14.88 -44.11 -54.46
CA TYR A 170 -14.20 -42.99 -53.80
C TYR A 170 -12.85 -42.69 -54.44
N LYS A 171 -12.43 -41.43 -54.37
CA LYS A 171 -11.19 -40.95 -55.00
C LYS A 171 -9.93 -41.60 -54.41
N ASP A 172 -9.89 -41.83 -53.10
CA ASP A 172 -8.73 -42.35 -52.39
C ASP A 172 -9.14 -43.20 -51.18
N MET A 173 -8.17 -43.94 -50.62
CA MET A 173 -8.40 -44.85 -49.51
C MET A 173 -8.82 -44.12 -48.23
N SER A 174 -8.36 -42.87 -48.02
CA SER A 174 -8.75 -42.11 -46.83
C SER A 174 -10.24 -41.77 -46.85
N LYS A 175 -10.79 -41.45 -48.03
CA LYS A 175 -12.23 -41.22 -48.21
C LYS A 175 -13.05 -42.50 -48.07
N CYS A 176 -12.56 -43.64 -48.56
CA CYS A 176 -13.17 -44.94 -48.30
C CYS A 176 -13.31 -45.20 -46.79
N VAL A 177 -12.21 -45.04 -46.04
CA VAL A 177 -12.20 -45.29 -44.59
C VAL A 177 -13.06 -44.29 -43.83
N GLU A 178 -13.07 -43.01 -44.26
CA GLU A 178 -13.96 -42.00 -43.69
C GLU A 178 -15.44 -42.36 -43.89
N ALA A 179 -15.82 -42.81 -45.09
CA ALA A 179 -17.19 -43.23 -45.40
C ALA A 179 -17.60 -44.47 -44.60
N LEU A 180 -16.71 -45.46 -44.47
CA LEU A 180 -16.95 -46.65 -43.63
C LEU A 180 -17.20 -46.26 -42.17
N ARG A 181 -16.40 -45.35 -41.60
CA ARG A 181 -16.56 -44.89 -40.21
C ARG A 181 -17.79 -44.02 -39.97
N LYS A 182 -18.37 -43.47 -41.02
CA LYS A 182 -19.60 -42.67 -40.98
C LYS A 182 -20.84 -43.50 -41.29
N ASP A 183 -20.68 -44.81 -41.45
CA ASP A 183 -21.76 -45.73 -41.85
C ASP A 183 -22.39 -45.35 -43.21
N GLU A 184 -21.64 -44.67 -44.10
CA GLU A 184 -22.08 -44.35 -45.46
C GLU A 184 -21.98 -45.57 -46.38
N VAL A 185 -21.07 -46.50 -46.05
CA VAL A 185 -20.90 -47.83 -46.66
C VAL A 185 -20.77 -48.87 -45.56
N ASP A 186 -21.26 -50.08 -45.82
CA ASP A 186 -21.24 -51.19 -44.86
C ASP A 186 -19.85 -51.87 -44.81
N ALA A 187 -19.10 -51.80 -45.91
CA ALA A 187 -17.82 -52.46 -46.05
C ALA A 187 -16.95 -51.83 -47.15
N LEU A 188 -15.65 -52.09 -47.10
CA LEU A 188 -14.70 -51.74 -48.16
C LEU A 188 -14.22 -53.01 -48.86
N LEU A 189 -14.16 -52.99 -50.20
CA LEU A 189 -13.66 -54.12 -50.98
C LEU A 189 -12.38 -53.75 -51.71
N GLN A 190 -11.32 -54.51 -51.45
CA GLN A 190 -10.01 -54.29 -52.05
C GLN A 190 -9.20 -55.59 -52.08
N ASN A 191 -8.16 -55.62 -52.89
CA ASN A 191 -7.17 -56.69 -52.95
C ASN A 191 -6.52 -56.92 -51.57
N SER A 192 -6.44 -58.18 -51.13
CA SER A 192 -5.84 -58.55 -49.84
C SER A 192 -4.38 -58.07 -49.68
N TYR A 193 -3.62 -58.04 -50.77
CA TYR A 193 -2.25 -57.54 -50.77
C TYR A 193 -2.20 -56.03 -50.52
N VAL A 194 -3.17 -55.26 -51.04
CA VAL A 194 -3.27 -53.81 -50.77
C VAL A 194 -3.64 -53.57 -49.30
N TRP A 195 -4.48 -54.42 -48.70
CA TRP A 195 -4.75 -54.33 -47.26
C TRP A 195 -3.49 -54.53 -46.41
N SER A 196 -2.55 -55.39 -46.83
CA SER A 196 -1.27 -55.58 -46.13
C SER A 196 -0.42 -54.30 -46.05
N TYR A 197 -0.64 -53.34 -46.96
CA TYR A 197 -0.03 -52.02 -46.93
C TYR A 197 -0.89 -51.00 -46.17
N VAL A 198 -2.18 -50.88 -46.52
CA VAL A 198 -3.09 -49.87 -45.96
C VAL A 198 -3.21 -49.99 -44.43
N LEU A 199 -3.25 -51.22 -43.91
CA LEU A 199 -3.38 -51.48 -42.47
C LEU A 199 -2.08 -51.24 -41.68
N GLN A 200 -0.97 -50.91 -42.35
CA GLN A 200 0.25 -50.45 -41.67
C GLN A 200 0.09 -49.03 -41.10
N LYS A 201 -0.91 -48.26 -41.58
CA LYS A 201 -1.21 -46.92 -41.08
C LYS A 201 -1.82 -46.98 -39.66
N PRO A 202 -1.22 -46.32 -38.65
CA PRO A 202 -1.71 -46.38 -37.26
C PRO A 202 -3.16 -45.97 -37.09
N SER A 203 -3.61 -45.00 -37.90
CA SER A 203 -4.97 -44.51 -37.83
C SER A 203 -6.00 -45.49 -38.37
N TYR A 204 -5.62 -46.63 -38.97
CA TYR A 204 -6.52 -47.63 -39.56
C TYR A 204 -6.47 -48.98 -38.82
N ILE A 205 -5.86 -49.02 -37.62
CA ILE A 205 -5.70 -50.24 -36.83
C ILE A 205 -7.02 -50.87 -36.35
N ASP A 206 -8.09 -50.07 -36.34
CA ASP A 206 -9.48 -50.40 -36.02
C ASP A 206 -10.25 -51.05 -37.20
N LEU A 207 -9.62 -51.20 -38.36
CA LEU A 207 -10.22 -51.86 -39.51
C LEU A 207 -9.96 -53.36 -39.47
N HIS A 208 -11.00 -54.16 -39.73
CA HIS A 208 -10.94 -55.62 -39.68
C HIS A 208 -11.10 -56.24 -41.06
N VAL A 209 -10.09 -56.97 -41.51
CA VAL A 209 -10.16 -57.77 -42.74
C VAL A 209 -10.99 -59.02 -42.46
N GLN A 210 -12.05 -59.20 -43.24
CA GLN A 210 -12.86 -60.41 -43.23
C GLN A 210 -12.06 -61.55 -43.88
N PRO A 211 -11.95 -62.73 -43.24
CA PRO A 211 -11.10 -63.82 -43.72
C PRO A 211 -11.60 -64.47 -45.02
N THR A 212 -12.86 -64.27 -45.38
CA THR A 212 -13.47 -64.84 -46.58
C THR A 212 -13.12 -63.99 -47.81
N THR A 213 -12.43 -64.59 -48.78
CA THR A 213 -12.26 -63.99 -50.11
C THR A 213 -13.61 -63.94 -50.81
N MET A 214 -14.03 -62.75 -51.24
CA MET A 214 -15.29 -62.56 -51.94
C MET A 214 -15.22 -63.12 -53.36
N LEU A 215 -14.17 -62.77 -54.09
CA LEU A 215 -13.84 -63.30 -55.41
C LEU A 215 -12.34 -63.13 -55.68
N SER A 216 -11.80 -63.86 -56.64
CA SER A 216 -10.41 -63.69 -57.12
C SER A 216 -10.43 -63.16 -58.54
N MET A 217 -9.58 -62.17 -58.81
CA MET A 217 -9.41 -61.60 -60.14
C MET A 217 -8.07 -62.06 -60.72
N ASP A 218 -8.07 -62.46 -61.98
CA ASP A 218 -6.84 -62.68 -62.74
C ASP A 218 -6.07 -61.37 -62.86
N PHE A 219 -4.74 -61.45 -62.82
CA PHE A 219 -3.84 -60.32 -62.98
C PHE A 219 -3.04 -60.52 -64.26
N ARG A 220 -3.57 -60.00 -65.38
CA ARG A 220 -3.01 -60.17 -66.71
C ARG A 220 -2.53 -58.84 -67.27
N VAL A 221 -1.78 -58.92 -68.36
CA VAL A 221 -1.55 -57.78 -69.24
C VAL A 221 -2.46 -57.91 -70.46
N GLY A 222 -2.75 -56.81 -71.15
CA GLY A 222 -3.39 -56.90 -72.44
C GLY A 222 -3.15 -55.70 -73.33
N ALA A 223 -3.58 -55.84 -74.58
CA ALA A 223 -3.41 -54.86 -75.63
C ALA A 223 -4.55 -54.96 -76.64
N LEU A 224 -4.68 -53.98 -77.53
CA LEU A 224 -5.62 -54.04 -78.64
C LEU A 224 -5.39 -55.28 -79.50
N ASP A 225 -6.46 -55.95 -79.92
CA ASP A 225 -6.40 -57.17 -80.71
C ASP A 225 -5.94 -56.88 -82.15
N THR A 226 -4.61 -56.90 -82.33
CA THR A 226 -3.95 -56.72 -83.61
C THR A 226 -2.96 -57.86 -83.85
N PRO A 227 -2.65 -58.23 -85.10
CA PRO A 227 -1.69 -59.31 -85.37
C PRO A 227 -0.32 -59.13 -84.70
N LYS A 228 0.13 -57.88 -84.54
CA LYS A 228 1.37 -57.54 -83.81
C LYS A 228 1.24 -57.89 -82.32
N ASN A 229 0.14 -57.48 -81.71
CA ASN A 229 -0.09 -57.67 -80.27
C ASN A 229 -0.44 -59.12 -79.92
N GLN A 230 -1.12 -59.85 -80.80
CA GLN A 230 -1.34 -61.29 -80.66
C GLN A 230 0.01 -62.04 -80.55
N ALA A 231 0.95 -61.76 -81.47
CA ALA A 231 2.28 -62.36 -81.43
C ALA A 231 3.08 -61.95 -80.18
N LEU A 232 2.88 -60.73 -79.67
CA LEU A 232 3.50 -60.27 -78.43
C LEU A 232 2.93 -61.00 -77.21
N ILE A 233 1.61 -61.14 -77.14
CA ILE A 233 0.93 -61.85 -76.05
C ILE A 233 1.28 -63.34 -76.05
N GLU A 234 1.33 -64.00 -77.21
CA GLU A 234 1.75 -65.40 -77.32
C GLU A 234 3.18 -65.60 -76.76
N LYS A 235 4.12 -64.72 -77.10
CA LYS A 235 5.48 -64.76 -76.53
C LYS A 235 5.48 -64.49 -75.04
N LEU A 236 4.71 -63.50 -74.56
CA LEU A 236 4.60 -63.23 -73.13
C LEU A 236 4.06 -64.45 -72.38
N ASN A 237 3.10 -65.19 -72.94
CA ASN A 237 2.57 -66.42 -72.35
C ASN A 237 3.64 -67.50 -72.19
N GLU A 238 4.57 -67.64 -73.15
CA GLU A 238 5.74 -68.52 -73.00
C GLU A 238 6.60 -68.10 -71.80
N GLY A 239 6.83 -66.80 -71.62
CA GLY A 239 7.59 -66.26 -70.48
C GLY A 239 6.89 -66.43 -69.14
N ILE A 240 5.56 -66.25 -69.10
CA ILE A 240 4.71 -66.43 -67.92
C ILE A 240 4.68 -67.90 -67.49
N ALA A 241 4.62 -68.83 -68.44
CA ALA A 241 4.65 -70.27 -68.19
C ALA A 241 5.99 -70.74 -67.59
N MET A 242 7.09 -70.01 -67.79
CA MET A 242 8.40 -70.30 -67.20
C MET A 242 8.55 -69.80 -65.74
N ILE A 243 7.62 -68.99 -65.23
CA ILE A 243 7.66 -68.53 -63.84
C ILE A 243 7.19 -69.64 -62.91
N SER A 244 8.09 -70.17 -62.09
CA SER A 244 7.73 -71.18 -61.08
C SER A 244 6.84 -70.60 -59.97
N ASP A 245 5.99 -71.45 -59.38
CA ASP A 245 5.16 -71.07 -58.22
C ASP A 245 6.01 -70.54 -57.05
N THR A 246 7.22 -71.07 -56.86
CA THR A 246 8.15 -70.60 -55.83
C THR A 246 8.62 -69.16 -56.10
N GLN A 247 8.90 -68.81 -57.36
CA GLN A 247 9.24 -67.43 -57.73
C GLN A 247 8.04 -66.49 -57.52
N ARG A 248 6.82 -66.92 -57.91
CA ARG A 248 5.61 -66.13 -57.69
C ARG A 248 5.40 -65.84 -56.20
N GLN A 249 5.49 -66.87 -55.36
CA GLN A 249 5.35 -66.73 -53.90
C GLN A 249 6.46 -65.87 -53.28
N ALA A 250 7.71 -65.98 -53.74
CA ALA A 250 8.82 -65.19 -53.25
C ALA A 250 8.62 -63.69 -53.50
N VAL A 251 8.18 -63.31 -54.71
CA VAL A 251 7.87 -61.90 -55.05
C VAL A 251 6.72 -61.37 -54.19
N ILE A 252 5.62 -62.14 -54.08
CA ILE A 252 4.48 -61.74 -53.25
C ILE A 252 4.90 -61.55 -51.79
N LEU A 253 5.65 -62.50 -51.21
CA LEU A 253 6.09 -62.44 -49.81
C LEU A 253 7.02 -61.25 -49.55
N ASP A 254 7.94 -60.95 -50.47
CA ASP A 254 8.84 -59.81 -50.34
C ASP A 254 8.07 -58.49 -50.24
N TYR A 255 7.15 -58.22 -51.17
CA TYR A 255 6.38 -56.96 -51.18
C TYR A 255 5.34 -56.85 -50.07
N THR A 256 4.77 -57.96 -49.60
CA THR A 256 3.76 -57.97 -48.51
C THR A 256 4.38 -57.93 -47.12
N SER A 257 5.64 -58.36 -46.97
CA SER A 257 6.35 -58.36 -45.67
C SER A 257 7.13 -57.07 -45.39
N ARG A 258 7.38 -56.25 -46.41
CA ARG A 258 8.04 -54.94 -46.26
C ARG A 258 7.15 -53.96 -45.49
N LYS A 259 7.78 -53.16 -44.61
CA LYS A 259 7.18 -51.96 -44.04
C LYS A 259 7.26 -50.81 -45.04
N LEU A 260 6.35 -50.84 -46.01
CA LEU A 260 6.32 -49.84 -47.07
C LEU A 260 5.68 -48.52 -46.60
N TYR A 261 4.80 -48.56 -45.59
CA TYR A 261 4.15 -47.35 -45.09
C TYR A 261 5.09 -46.53 -44.19
N LYS A 262 5.35 -45.28 -44.58
CA LYS A 262 6.13 -44.30 -43.79
C LYS A 262 5.18 -43.38 -43.02
N TYR A 263 5.45 -43.22 -41.73
CA TYR A 263 4.61 -42.39 -40.86
C TYR A 263 4.82 -40.92 -41.19
N ASP A 264 3.72 -40.20 -41.39
CA ASP A 264 3.73 -38.75 -41.44
C ASP A 264 3.65 -38.14 -40.03
N VAL A 265 3.74 -36.80 -39.94
CA VAL A 265 3.65 -36.10 -38.65
C VAL A 265 2.32 -36.38 -37.93
N GLN A 266 1.22 -36.54 -38.67
CA GLN A 266 -0.09 -36.83 -38.10
C GLN A 266 -0.13 -38.25 -37.50
N ASP A 267 0.50 -39.22 -38.16
CA ASP A 267 0.64 -40.58 -37.67
C ASP A 267 1.42 -40.63 -36.34
N TYR A 268 2.52 -39.88 -36.23
CA TYR A 268 3.28 -39.77 -34.97
C TYR A 268 2.46 -39.15 -33.83
N LEU A 269 1.68 -38.11 -34.14
CA LEU A 269 0.78 -37.47 -33.16
C LEU A 269 -0.32 -38.43 -32.72
N TYR A 270 -0.94 -39.16 -33.66
CA TYR A 270 -2.00 -40.12 -33.37
C TYR A 270 -1.49 -41.29 -32.53
N ALA A 271 -0.33 -41.85 -32.89
CA ALA A 271 0.29 -42.97 -32.18
C ALA A 271 0.65 -42.62 -30.72
N ASN A 272 1.06 -41.37 -30.46
CA ASN A 272 1.52 -40.93 -29.13
C ASN A 272 0.53 -40.00 -28.41
N ARG A 273 -0.72 -39.92 -28.87
CA ARG A 273 -1.74 -38.96 -28.37
C ARG A 273 -1.90 -38.96 -26.85
N TYR A 274 -1.88 -40.14 -26.22
CA TYR A 274 -2.02 -40.26 -24.77
C TYR A 274 -0.80 -39.71 -24.01
N VAL A 275 0.41 -39.86 -24.56
CA VAL A 275 1.63 -39.28 -23.95
C VAL A 275 1.55 -37.76 -23.97
N PHE A 276 1.14 -37.17 -25.09
CA PHE A 276 0.97 -35.71 -25.19
C PHE A 276 -0.09 -35.18 -24.22
N ILE A 277 -1.24 -35.88 -24.10
CA ILE A 277 -2.29 -35.51 -23.14
C ILE A 277 -1.74 -35.57 -21.71
N MET A 278 -1.02 -36.64 -21.33
CA MET A 278 -0.41 -36.77 -20.01
C MET A 278 0.60 -35.66 -19.72
N CYS A 279 1.47 -35.33 -20.68
CA CYS A 279 2.42 -34.20 -20.54
C CYS A 279 1.69 -32.87 -20.33
N ALA A 280 0.61 -32.61 -21.08
CA ALA A 280 -0.18 -31.38 -20.92
C ALA A 280 -0.82 -31.29 -19.53
N ILE A 281 -1.38 -32.39 -19.01
CA ILE A 281 -1.94 -32.46 -17.66
C ILE A 281 -0.87 -32.16 -16.60
N ILE A 282 0.33 -32.74 -16.73
CA ILE A 282 1.44 -32.50 -15.80
C ILE A 282 1.85 -31.02 -15.81
N ILE A 283 1.96 -30.39 -16.99
CA ILE A 283 2.29 -28.97 -17.11
C ILE A 283 1.25 -28.10 -16.39
N VAL A 284 -0.04 -28.39 -16.55
CA VAL A 284 -1.12 -27.66 -15.88
C VAL A 284 -1.04 -27.84 -14.36
N LEU A 285 -0.81 -29.06 -13.86
CA LEU A 285 -0.67 -29.32 -12.43
C LEU A 285 0.52 -28.59 -11.81
N VAL A 286 1.67 -28.57 -12.51
CA VAL A 286 2.85 -27.83 -12.06
C VAL A 286 2.58 -26.32 -12.02
N ALA A 287 1.89 -25.78 -13.02
CA ALA A 287 1.49 -24.38 -13.05
C ALA A 287 0.54 -24.02 -11.89
N LEU A 288 -0.47 -24.85 -11.64
CA LEU A 288 -1.40 -24.67 -10.51
C LEU A 288 -0.68 -24.73 -9.15
N HIS A 289 0.23 -25.71 -8.98
CA HIS A 289 1.04 -25.81 -7.77
C HIS A 289 1.92 -24.56 -7.55
N PHE A 290 2.54 -24.07 -8.62
CA PHE A 290 3.36 -22.86 -8.57
C PHE A 290 2.54 -21.61 -8.19
N LEU A 291 1.35 -21.44 -8.77
CA LEU A 291 0.44 -20.34 -8.44
C LEU A 291 -0.02 -20.38 -6.97
N ALA A 292 -0.44 -21.56 -6.49
CA ALA A 292 -0.84 -21.74 -5.10
C ALA A 292 0.31 -21.42 -4.11
N LYS A 293 1.54 -21.85 -4.44
CA LYS A 293 2.72 -21.57 -3.63
C LYS A 293 3.06 -20.07 -3.59
N GLN A 294 2.90 -19.36 -4.71
CA GLN A 294 3.10 -17.91 -4.73
C GLN A 294 2.11 -17.17 -3.83
N GLN A 295 0.83 -17.58 -3.85
CA GLN A 295 -0.20 -16.95 -3.02
C GLN A 295 0.10 -17.12 -1.53
N LEU A 296 0.46 -18.34 -1.11
CA LEU A 296 0.84 -18.62 0.27
C LEU A 296 2.08 -17.81 0.74
N LEU A 297 3.08 -17.66 -0.12
CA LEU A 297 4.27 -16.85 0.19
C LEU A 297 3.92 -15.37 0.34
N LYS A 298 3.01 -14.86 -0.51
CA LYS A 298 2.54 -13.48 -0.42
C LYS A 298 1.81 -13.22 0.89
N GLU A 299 0.91 -14.12 1.30
CA GLU A 299 0.19 -14.02 2.58
C GLU A 299 1.14 -14.06 3.78
N ARG A 300 2.11 -14.98 3.81
CA ARG A 300 3.13 -15.03 4.88
C ARG A 300 3.95 -13.74 4.97
N THR A 301 4.37 -13.22 3.81
CA THR A 301 5.16 -11.98 3.75
C THR A 301 4.32 -10.80 4.22
N GLN A 302 3.05 -10.72 3.82
CA GLN A 302 2.14 -9.67 4.29
C GLN A 302 1.90 -9.73 5.80
N ASN A 303 1.71 -10.94 6.36
CA ASN A 303 1.56 -11.10 7.80
C ASN A 303 2.83 -10.72 8.57
N GLN A 304 4.01 -11.06 8.05
CA GLN A 304 5.29 -10.65 8.64
C GLN A 304 5.49 -9.13 8.57
N ILE A 305 5.19 -8.50 7.43
CA ILE A 305 5.23 -7.04 7.28
C ILE A 305 4.26 -6.40 8.26
N ARG A 306 3.04 -6.93 8.38
CA ARG A 306 2.03 -6.43 9.31
C ARG A 306 2.50 -6.53 10.76
N GLN A 307 3.08 -7.66 11.16
CA GLN A 307 3.69 -7.80 12.49
C GLN A 307 4.84 -6.79 12.73
N MET A 308 5.68 -6.51 11.72
CA MET A 308 6.74 -5.51 11.83
C MET A 308 6.22 -4.07 11.89
N ILE A 309 5.06 -3.81 11.30
CA ILE A 309 4.41 -2.50 11.37
C ILE A 309 3.67 -2.34 12.70
N ASP A 310 3.02 -3.39 13.20
CA ASP A 310 2.11 -3.32 14.34
C ASP A 310 2.82 -3.42 15.69
N TYR A 311 4.05 -3.95 15.75
CA TYR A 311 4.80 -4.20 16.99
C TYR A 311 6.21 -3.61 16.99
N ASP A 312 6.69 -3.18 18.16
CA ASP A 312 8.07 -2.73 18.39
C ASP A 312 9.03 -3.93 18.42
N SER A 313 10.13 -3.84 17.67
CA SER A 313 11.08 -4.95 17.52
C SER A 313 11.92 -5.25 18.76
N LEU A 314 12.05 -4.29 19.69
CA LEU A 314 12.82 -4.50 20.92
C LEU A 314 11.93 -5.07 22.02
N THR A 315 10.82 -4.39 22.33
CA THR A 315 10.01 -4.70 23.51
C THR A 315 8.85 -5.65 23.24
N GLY A 316 8.44 -5.80 21.97
CA GLY A 316 7.26 -6.59 21.60
C GLY A 316 5.92 -5.92 21.95
N ALA A 317 5.93 -4.69 22.50
CA ALA A 317 4.73 -3.87 22.62
C ALA A 317 4.20 -3.46 21.24
N LEU A 318 3.01 -2.87 21.17
CA LEU A 318 2.54 -2.29 19.91
C LEU A 318 3.48 -1.17 19.46
N SER A 319 3.62 -1.00 18.16
CA SER A 319 4.13 0.24 17.60
C SER A 319 3.06 1.33 17.71
N MET A 320 3.44 2.58 17.47
CA MET A 320 2.46 3.68 17.36
C MET A 320 1.36 3.41 16.30
N ALA A 321 1.67 2.71 15.20
CA ALA A 321 0.67 2.34 14.20
C ALA A 321 -0.30 1.28 14.72
N GLY A 322 0.22 0.21 15.32
CA GLY A 322 -0.59 -0.86 15.91
C GLY A 322 -1.46 -0.35 17.07
N PHE A 323 -0.92 0.57 17.87
CA PHE A 323 -1.63 1.21 18.98
C PHE A 323 -2.87 1.97 18.52
N ARG A 324 -2.76 2.80 17.47
CA ARG A 324 -3.89 3.58 16.95
C ARG A 324 -5.05 2.67 16.53
N GLU A 325 -4.75 1.60 15.81
CA GLU A 325 -5.76 0.64 15.39
C GLU A 325 -6.36 -0.10 16.59
N LYS A 326 -5.53 -0.51 17.55
CA LYS A 326 -6.02 -1.22 18.74
C LYS A 326 -6.91 -0.34 19.63
N VAL A 327 -6.50 0.90 19.88
CA VAL A 327 -7.31 1.88 20.65
C VAL A 327 -8.65 2.10 19.95
N LYS A 328 -8.64 2.27 18.63
CA LYS A 328 -9.87 2.48 17.85
C LYS A 328 -10.81 1.26 17.94
N GLU A 329 -10.28 0.05 17.82
CA GLU A 329 -11.04 -1.19 18.02
C GLU A 329 -11.69 -1.21 19.41
N LEU A 330 -10.89 -0.99 20.47
CA LEU A 330 -11.34 -1.06 21.86
C LEU A 330 -12.44 -0.04 22.19
N LEU A 331 -12.32 1.19 21.70
CA LEU A 331 -13.30 2.26 21.92
C LEU A 331 -14.61 2.03 21.14
N LEU A 332 -14.54 1.40 19.96
CA LEU A 332 -15.72 1.03 19.18
C LEU A 332 -16.46 -0.16 19.78
N GLU A 333 -15.74 -1.16 20.29
CA GLU A 333 -16.32 -2.34 20.93
C GLU A 333 -16.91 -2.03 22.32
N ASN A 334 -16.33 -1.06 23.03
CA ASN A 334 -16.70 -0.73 24.41
C ASN A 334 -17.04 0.77 24.59
N PRO A 335 -18.08 1.30 23.91
CA PRO A 335 -18.39 2.74 23.90
C PRO A 335 -18.88 3.28 25.25
N SER A 336 -19.32 2.39 26.15
CA SER A 336 -19.80 2.75 27.49
C SER A 336 -18.74 2.59 28.58
N THR A 337 -17.56 2.07 28.24
CA THR A 337 -16.47 1.88 29.20
C THR A 337 -15.64 3.15 29.27
N PRO A 338 -15.44 3.74 30.46
CA PRO A 338 -14.55 4.88 30.62
C PRO A 338 -13.09 4.44 30.46
N TYR A 339 -12.33 5.19 29.69
CA TYR A 339 -10.91 4.97 29.43
C TYR A 339 -10.07 6.19 29.79
N ILE A 340 -8.83 5.93 30.19
CA ILE A 340 -7.73 6.91 30.19
C ILE A 340 -6.73 6.48 29.14
N ILE A 341 -6.17 7.46 28.44
CA ILE A 341 -4.94 7.28 27.68
C ILE A 341 -3.81 8.02 28.41
N SER A 342 -2.64 7.39 28.52
CA SER A 342 -1.47 7.97 29.17
C SER A 342 -0.27 7.99 28.24
N TYR A 343 0.56 9.01 28.41
CA TYR A 343 1.87 9.15 27.81
C TYR A 343 2.90 9.10 28.93
N ASN A 344 3.83 8.16 28.87
CA ASN A 344 4.72 7.80 29.96
C ASN A 344 6.16 7.88 29.49
N ASN A 345 7.07 8.30 30.37
CA ASN A 345 8.47 8.55 30.04
C ASN A 345 9.39 8.18 31.21
N ILE A 346 10.59 7.66 30.93
CA ILE A 346 11.62 7.41 31.95
C ILE A 346 12.51 8.65 32.06
N LYS A 347 12.54 9.30 33.23
CA LYS A 347 13.41 10.45 33.43
C LYS A 347 14.88 10.05 33.37
N ASN A 348 15.67 10.91 32.74
CA ASN A 348 17.12 10.73 32.61
C ASN A 348 17.51 9.38 31.97
N PHE A 349 16.73 8.83 31.04
CA PHE A 349 17.05 7.55 30.39
C PHE A 349 18.43 7.55 29.70
N LYS A 350 18.89 8.69 29.18
CA LYS A 350 20.26 8.84 28.68
C LYS A 350 21.32 8.55 29.74
N PHE A 351 21.11 9.02 30.98
CA PHE A 351 22.01 8.71 32.09
C PHE A 351 22.01 7.21 32.41
N ILE A 352 20.85 6.53 32.30
CA ILE A 352 20.76 5.08 32.45
C ILE A 352 21.59 4.38 31.36
N ASN A 353 21.45 4.79 30.09
CA ASN A 353 22.26 4.27 28.98
C ASN A 353 23.76 4.46 29.21
N ASP A 354 24.17 5.65 29.67
CA ASP A 354 25.57 6.00 29.86
C ASP A 354 26.19 5.28 31.09
N LYS A 355 25.41 5.05 32.15
CA LYS A 355 25.89 4.48 33.43
C LYS A 355 25.74 2.95 33.51
N MET A 356 24.61 2.41 33.07
CA MET A 356 24.30 0.97 33.15
C MET A 356 24.57 0.23 31.84
N GLY A 357 24.73 0.96 30.72
CA GLY A 357 24.95 0.41 29.39
C GLY A 357 23.65 0.17 28.62
N MET A 358 23.72 0.29 27.29
CA MET A 358 22.57 0.19 26.39
C MET A 358 21.78 -1.12 26.55
N ASN A 359 22.47 -2.27 26.67
CA ASN A 359 21.77 -3.56 26.84
C ASN A 359 20.93 -3.61 28.12
N SER A 360 21.44 -3.03 29.22
CA SER A 360 20.70 -3.02 30.49
C SER A 360 19.50 -2.07 30.43
N ALA A 361 19.64 -0.95 29.72
CA ALA A 361 18.53 -0.03 29.47
C ALA A 361 17.46 -0.67 28.58
N ASP A 362 17.85 -1.43 27.55
CA ASP A 362 16.95 -2.20 26.70
C ASP A 362 16.19 -3.28 27.51
N GLU A 363 16.87 -3.98 28.42
CA GLU A 363 16.24 -4.95 29.32
C GLU A 363 15.22 -4.30 30.27
N LEU A 364 15.49 -3.08 30.76
CA LEU A 364 14.53 -2.30 31.54
C LEU A 364 13.24 -1.99 30.73
N LEU A 365 13.39 -1.62 29.46
CA LEU A 365 12.25 -1.35 28.58
C LEU A 365 11.42 -2.61 28.31
N CYS A 366 12.08 -3.75 28.06
CA CYS A 366 11.41 -5.04 27.93
C CYS A 366 10.69 -5.44 29.22
N PHE A 367 11.32 -5.23 30.38
CA PHE A 367 10.74 -5.53 31.69
C PHE A 367 9.49 -4.69 31.98
N TRP A 368 9.47 -3.42 31.57
CA TRP A 368 8.26 -2.60 31.69
C TRP A 368 7.12 -3.20 30.88
N VAL A 369 7.35 -3.53 29.61
CA VAL A 369 6.31 -4.14 28.77
C VAL A 369 5.83 -5.47 29.32
N GLU A 370 6.74 -6.32 29.81
CA GLU A 370 6.38 -7.58 30.48
C GLU A 370 5.44 -7.35 31.66
N LYS A 371 5.77 -6.42 32.57
CA LYS A 371 4.93 -6.10 33.73
C LYS A 371 3.59 -5.50 33.36
N SER A 372 3.54 -4.69 32.30
CA SER A 372 2.29 -4.16 31.78
C SER A 372 1.41 -5.28 31.19
N LEU A 373 1.96 -6.17 30.37
CA LEU A 373 1.22 -7.27 29.76
C LEU A 373 0.72 -8.32 30.77
N GLU A 374 1.44 -8.52 31.88
CA GLU A 374 0.96 -9.35 33.01
C GLU A 374 -0.28 -8.77 33.69
N TYR A 375 -0.40 -7.44 33.72
CA TYR A 375 -1.51 -6.72 34.34
C TYR A 375 -2.70 -6.52 33.39
N PHE A 376 -2.43 -6.37 32.09
CA PHE A 376 -3.43 -6.02 31.10
C PHE A 376 -4.36 -7.19 30.75
N SER A 377 -5.63 -6.87 30.56
CA SER A 377 -6.65 -7.75 29.98
C SER A 377 -6.84 -7.43 28.49
N ASP A 378 -7.83 -8.05 27.85
CA ASP A 378 -8.17 -7.80 26.45
C ASP A 378 -8.71 -6.37 26.19
N LYS A 379 -8.85 -5.54 27.23
CA LYS A 379 -9.39 -4.17 27.16
C LYS A 379 -8.32 -3.09 27.21
N GLU A 380 -7.07 -3.44 27.46
CA GLU A 380 -5.96 -2.50 27.57
C GLU A 380 -5.01 -2.63 26.38
N ALA A 381 -4.25 -1.57 26.13
CA ALA A 381 -3.24 -1.56 25.08
C ALA A 381 -2.00 -0.80 25.55
N MET A 382 -0.81 -1.28 25.21
CA MET A 382 0.47 -0.58 25.40
C MET A 382 1.21 -0.48 24.09
N ALA A 383 1.86 0.65 23.88
CA ALA A 383 2.77 0.86 22.78
C ALA A 383 4.04 1.55 23.21
N ARG A 384 5.13 1.21 22.53
CA ARG A 384 6.37 1.99 22.58
C ARG A 384 6.33 3.00 21.43
N ILE A 385 6.43 4.28 21.77
CA ILE A 385 6.35 5.36 20.79
C ILE A 385 7.73 5.59 20.17
N ASP A 386 8.70 5.92 21.01
CA ASP A 386 10.10 6.13 20.65
C ASP A 386 10.98 6.08 21.91
N ALA A 387 12.20 5.57 21.79
CA ALA A 387 13.19 5.51 22.89
C ALA A 387 12.61 4.98 24.22
N ASP A 388 12.37 5.86 25.18
CA ASP A 388 11.88 5.67 26.55
C ASP A 388 10.41 6.06 26.75
N HIS A 389 9.70 6.42 25.67
CA HIS A 389 8.30 6.84 25.73
C HIS A 389 7.33 5.71 25.42
N PHE A 390 6.29 5.59 26.25
CA PHE A 390 5.23 4.61 26.12
C PHE A 390 3.85 5.24 26.17
N ALA A 391 2.96 4.76 25.31
CA ALA A 391 1.54 5.07 25.37
C ALA A 391 0.77 3.89 25.95
N VAL A 392 -0.19 4.17 26.83
CA VAL A 392 -1.08 3.15 27.39
C VAL A 392 -2.52 3.61 27.28
N LEU A 393 -3.41 2.71 26.86
CA LEU A 393 -4.85 2.86 27.04
C LEU A 393 -5.28 1.88 28.14
N CYS A 394 -5.89 2.41 29.20
CA CYS A 394 -6.38 1.62 30.32
C CYS A 394 -7.84 1.91 30.62
N CYS A 395 -8.62 0.87 30.94
CA CYS A 395 -10.00 1.08 31.39
C CYS A 395 -10.01 1.61 32.84
N LEU A 396 -11.00 2.45 33.16
CA LEU A 396 -11.27 2.93 34.52
C LEU A 396 -12.53 2.22 35.06
N PRO A 397 -12.43 0.97 35.53
CA PRO A 397 -13.62 0.30 36.06
C PRO A 397 -14.18 1.05 37.29
N ASP A 398 -13.31 1.63 38.13
CA ASP A 398 -13.65 2.40 39.35
C ASP A 398 -12.63 3.56 39.57
N ASP A 399 -12.89 4.49 40.50
CA ASP A 399 -12.04 5.66 40.86
C ASP A 399 -10.56 5.31 41.22
N ASN A 400 -10.22 4.03 41.41
CA ASN A 400 -8.90 3.53 41.82
C ASN A 400 -8.08 2.86 40.69
N GLY A 401 -8.56 2.85 39.43
CA GLY A 401 -7.91 2.11 38.33
C GLY A 401 -6.45 2.52 38.08
N PHE A 402 -6.12 3.80 38.24
CA PHE A 402 -4.74 4.29 38.08
C PHE A 402 -3.81 3.88 39.23
N GLU A 403 -4.32 3.82 40.47
CA GLU A 403 -3.57 3.40 41.65
C GLU A 403 -3.15 1.92 41.57
N ALA A 404 -4.00 1.08 40.96
CA ALA A 404 -3.67 -0.31 40.67
C ALA A 404 -2.56 -0.44 39.61
N MET A 405 -2.53 0.43 38.58
CA MET A 405 -1.46 0.44 37.59
C MET A 405 -0.14 0.98 38.18
N GLU A 406 -0.21 2.00 39.04
CA GLU A 406 0.95 2.49 39.81
C GLU A 406 1.59 1.35 40.63
N THR A 407 0.78 0.57 41.33
CA THR A 407 1.26 -0.50 42.21
C THR A 407 1.76 -1.73 41.46
N ASN A 408 1.05 -2.19 40.42
CA ASN A 408 1.36 -3.45 39.76
C ASN A 408 2.32 -3.31 38.58
N VAL A 409 2.42 -2.12 37.99
CA VAL A 409 3.27 -1.87 36.81
C VAL A 409 4.40 -0.92 37.15
N PHE A 410 4.11 0.30 37.61
CA PHE A 410 5.15 1.33 37.77
C PHE A 410 6.09 1.06 38.94
N GLU A 411 5.59 0.68 40.11
CA GLU A 411 6.43 0.36 41.28
C GLU A 411 7.49 -0.73 41.00
N PRO A 412 7.16 -1.88 40.37
CA PRO A 412 8.16 -2.85 39.93
C PRO A 412 9.23 -2.26 38.99
N VAL A 413 8.83 -1.40 38.05
CA VAL A 413 9.75 -0.77 37.08
C VAL A 413 10.66 0.25 37.78
N LYS A 414 10.13 1.07 38.69
CA LYS A 414 10.91 2.01 39.51
C LYS A 414 12.00 1.27 40.30
N LYS A 415 11.67 0.10 40.85
CA LYS A 415 12.56 -0.73 41.66
C LYS A 415 13.44 -1.69 40.86
N TYR A 416 13.40 -1.67 39.53
CA TYR A 416 14.12 -2.63 38.68
C TYR A 416 15.61 -2.75 39.03
N TYR A 417 16.32 -1.62 39.10
CA TYR A 417 17.76 -1.62 39.44
C TYR A 417 18.03 -1.87 40.92
N ILE A 418 17.15 -1.44 41.82
CA ILE A 418 17.22 -1.74 43.26
C ILE A 418 17.19 -3.25 43.51
N ASN A 419 16.27 -3.95 42.84
CA ASN A 419 16.13 -5.40 42.96
C ASN A 419 17.33 -6.18 42.40
N GLN A 420 18.18 -5.52 41.60
CA GLN A 420 19.44 -6.07 41.09
C GLN A 420 20.66 -5.66 41.94
N GLY A 421 20.45 -5.01 43.08
CA GLY A 421 21.50 -4.61 44.01
C GLY A 421 22.17 -3.26 43.70
N ASN A 422 21.59 -2.44 42.83
CA ASN A 422 22.06 -1.07 42.57
C ASN A 422 21.31 -0.05 43.43
N ASP A 423 21.93 1.08 43.74
CA ASP A 423 21.31 2.18 44.50
C ASP A 423 20.74 3.25 43.55
N TYR A 424 19.91 2.83 42.59
CA TYR A 424 19.28 3.73 41.62
C TYR A 424 17.81 3.35 41.43
N GLU A 425 16.93 4.30 41.72
CA GLU A 425 15.49 4.18 41.47
C GLU A 425 15.15 4.81 40.12
N VAL A 426 14.46 4.05 39.27
CA VAL A 426 13.96 4.58 37.98
C VAL A 426 12.82 5.55 38.27
N GLN A 427 12.87 6.72 37.66
CA GLN A 427 11.80 7.72 37.77
C GLN A 427 10.95 7.71 36.50
N ILE A 428 9.63 7.61 36.68
CA ILE A 428 8.66 7.65 35.59
C ILE A 428 7.86 8.95 35.70
N SER A 429 7.69 9.65 34.58
CA SER A 429 6.70 10.72 34.43
C SER A 429 5.57 10.27 33.53
N SER A 430 4.33 10.51 33.97
CA SER A 430 3.12 10.12 33.26
C SER A 430 2.19 11.31 33.09
N GLY A 431 1.62 11.45 31.90
CA GLY A 431 0.56 12.40 31.63
C GLY A 431 -0.70 11.66 31.24
N LEU A 432 -1.82 12.00 31.87
CA LEU A 432 -3.08 11.27 31.74
C LEU A 432 -4.11 12.14 31.03
N TYR A 433 -4.79 11.58 30.04
CA TYR A 433 -5.98 12.20 29.43
C TYR A 433 -7.18 11.28 29.62
N VAL A 434 -8.18 11.78 30.34
CA VAL A 434 -9.46 11.09 30.56
C VAL A 434 -10.32 11.28 29.32
N LEU A 435 -10.77 10.19 28.69
CA LEU A 435 -11.56 10.28 27.47
C LEU A 435 -12.94 10.87 27.76
N THR A 436 -13.35 11.84 26.94
CA THR A 436 -14.64 12.51 27.04
C THR A 436 -15.70 11.81 26.17
N PRO A 437 -17.01 12.04 26.39
CA PRO A 437 -18.05 11.47 25.54
C PRO A 437 -17.91 11.79 24.03
N GLU A 438 -17.24 12.89 23.67
CA GLU A 438 -16.98 13.26 22.28
C GLU A 438 -15.88 12.41 21.64
N ASP A 439 -14.90 11.97 22.43
CA ASP A 439 -13.78 11.14 21.98
C ASP A 439 -14.24 9.74 21.51
N TYR A 440 -15.37 9.24 22.03
CA TYR A 440 -16.01 8.00 21.55
C TYR A 440 -16.78 8.18 20.23
N LYS A 441 -17.23 9.40 19.92
CA LYS A 441 -17.95 9.70 18.66
C LYS A 441 -16.99 9.97 17.51
N ASN A 442 -15.91 10.68 17.80
CA ASN A 442 -14.88 11.04 16.82
C ASN A 442 -13.50 10.63 17.34
N ILE A 443 -13.20 9.34 17.20
CA ILE A 443 -11.96 8.74 17.71
C ILE A 443 -10.76 9.30 16.96
N ASN A 444 -10.03 10.20 17.62
CA ASN A 444 -8.75 10.74 17.17
C ASN A 444 -7.68 10.47 18.23
N VAL A 445 -6.99 9.33 18.11
CA VAL A 445 -5.99 8.87 19.08
C VAL A 445 -4.81 9.84 19.19
N ASP A 446 -4.40 10.46 18.08
CA ASP A 446 -3.28 11.41 18.06
C ASP A 446 -3.57 12.65 18.93
N LYS A 447 -4.79 13.20 18.80
CA LYS A 447 -5.24 14.31 19.67
C LYS A 447 -5.19 13.92 21.15
N MET A 448 -5.66 12.71 21.49
CA MET A 448 -5.70 12.26 22.88
C MET A 448 -4.27 12.06 23.44
N LEU A 449 -3.35 11.52 22.64
CA LEU A 449 -1.94 11.36 23.01
C LEU A 449 -1.21 12.70 23.11
N ASP A 450 -1.52 13.67 22.25
CA ASP A 450 -0.96 15.02 22.37
C ASP A 450 -1.36 15.64 23.71
N CYS A 451 -2.64 15.57 24.10
CA CYS A 451 -3.11 16.01 25.41
C CYS A 451 -2.37 15.30 26.55
N ALA A 452 -2.27 13.97 26.51
CA ALA A 452 -1.56 13.18 27.51
C ALA A 452 -0.07 13.59 27.59
N ARG A 453 0.61 13.79 26.46
CA ARG A 453 2.02 14.22 26.39
C ARG A 453 2.24 15.59 27.02
N LEU A 454 1.27 16.49 26.89
CA LEU A 454 1.36 17.83 27.48
C LEU A 454 1.28 17.77 29.01
N ALA A 455 0.42 16.92 29.55
CA ALA A 455 0.38 16.65 30.98
C ALA A 455 1.67 15.96 31.45
N GLU A 456 2.24 15.04 30.66
CA GLU A 456 3.49 14.35 30.99
C GLU A 456 4.64 15.33 31.15
N LYS A 457 4.78 16.31 30.24
CA LYS A 457 5.81 17.35 30.34
C LYS A 457 5.76 18.12 31.65
N LYS A 458 4.56 18.38 32.18
CA LYS A 458 4.37 19.05 33.47
C LYS A 458 4.82 18.13 34.62
N ALA A 459 4.42 16.85 34.60
CA ALA A 459 4.91 15.84 35.54
C ALA A 459 6.43 15.64 35.44
N HIS A 460 7.01 15.86 34.25
CA HIS A 460 8.44 15.75 34.01
C HIS A 460 9.25 16.82 34.75
N LEU A 461 8.69 18.01 34.99
CA LEU A 461 9.33 19.08 35.74
C LEU A 461 9.33 18.85 37.27
N SER A 462 8.51 17.93 37.78
CA SER A 462 8.50 17.55 39.21
C SER A 462 9.77 16.78 39.60
N ILE A 463 10.37 17.10 40.75
CA ILE A 463 11.63 16.49 41.24
C ILE A 463 11.50 14.98 41.48
N THR A 464 10.31 14.51 41.88
CA THR A 464 10.09 13.10 42.28
C THR A 464 9.51 12.23 41.15
N GLY A 465 9.21 12.82 39.99
CA GLY A 465 8.34 12.16 39.01
C GLY A 465 6.88 12.11 39.48
N GLY A 466 6.09 11.21 38.87
CA GLY A 466 4.67 11.05 39.17
C GLY A 466 3.78 11.25 37.94
N TYR A 467 2.49 11.46 38.17
CA TYR A 467 1.50 11.67 37.13
C TYR A 467 0.84 13.06 37.21
N GLU A 468 0.46 13.59 36.06
CA GLU A 468 -0.38 14.79 35.94
C GLU A 468 -1.57 14.48 35.05
N VAL A 469 -2.76 14.98 35.42
CA VAL A 469 -3.97 14.82 34.61
C VAL A 469 -4.14 16.06 33.74
N TYR A 470 -4.31 15.85 32.44
CA TYR A 470 -4.60 16.90 31.49
C TYR A 470 -5.94 17.54 31.83
N ASN A 471 -5.89 18.79 32.29
CA ASN A 471 -7.05 19.64 32.46
C ASN A 471 -7.16 20.58 31.24
N ILE A 472 -8.30 20.54 30.55
CA ILE A 472 -8.56 21.34 29.34
C ILE A 472 -8.38 22.85 29.59
N ASP A 473 -8.72 23.33 30.79
CA ASP A 473 -8.60 24.74 31.19
C ASP A 473 -7.13 25.17 31.32
N GLN A 474 -6.25 24.27 31.77
CA GLN A 474 -4.82 24.56 31.91
C GLN A 474 -4.12 24.67 30.54
N TRP A 475 -4.64 23.99 29.53
CA TRP A 475 -4.00 23.96 28.21
C TRP A 475 -4.40 25.12 27.31
N GLU A 476 -5.66 25.56 27.35
CA GLU A 476 -6.04 26.82 26.72
C GLU A 476 -5.25 28.00 27.33
N ALA A 477 -5.05 27.98 28.65
CA ALA A 477 -4.17 28.93 29.32
C ALA A 477 -2.70 28.83 28.85
N GLY A 478 -2.17 27.61 28.68
CA GLY A 478 -0.80 27.40 28.19
C GLY A 478 -0.59 27.84 26.73
N ARG A 479 -1.57 27.61 25.84
CA ARG A 479 -1.53 28.11 24.45
C ARG A 479 -1.59 29.63 24.42
N LEU A 480 -2.52 30.23 25.18
CA LEU A 480 -2.64 31.68 25.29
C LEU A 480 -1.35 32.31 25.83
N LEU A 481 -0.70 31.66 26.82
CA LEU A 481 0.59 32.08 27.36
C LEU A 481 1.71 32.02 26.31
N SER A 482 1.77 30.96 25.52
CA SER A 482 2.74 30.85 24.43
C SER A 482 2.53 31.92 23.35
N ASP A 483 1.28 32.20 22.98
CA ASP A 483 0.94 33.19 21.96
C ASP A 483 1.27 34.62 22.44
N ILE A 484 0.89 34.96 23.68
CA ILE A 484 1.14 36.28 24.28
C ILE A 484 2.65 36.49 24.47
N CYS A 485 3.36 35.55 25.11
CA CYS A 485 4.79 35.73 25.41
C CYS A 485 5.65 35.69 24.12
N GLY A 486 5.29 34.84 23.15
CA GLY A 486 5.99 34.74 21.87
C GLY A 486 5.84 36.00 21.01
N HIS A 487 4.72 36.72 21.11
CA HIS A 487 4.46 37.93 20.33
C HIS A 487 4.96 39.21 21.00
N PHE A 488 5.27 39.19 22.30
CA PHE A 488 5.62 40.38 23.08
C PHE A 488 6.73 41.25 22.44
N SER A 489 7.84 40.66 21.98
CA SER A 489 8.92 41.42 21.33
C SER A 489 8.47 42.12 20.04
N THR A 490 7.54 41.52 19.30
CA THR A 490 6.93 42.11 18.11
C THR A 490 5.96 43.22 18.49
N ALA A 491 5.13 42.99 19.51
CA ALA A 491 4.16 43.96 20.03
C ALA A 491 4.82 45.28 20.45
N VAL A 492 5.97 45.21 21.13
CA VAL A 492 6.76 46.40 21.50
C VAL A 492 7.25 47.16 20.26
N LYS A 493 7.76 46.46 19.24
CA LYS A 493 8.26 47.08 18.00
C LYS A 493 7.14 47.68 17.14
N GLN A 494 5.94 47.11 17.18
CA GLN A 494 4.79 47.53 16.39
C GLN A 494 3.89 48.54 17.14
N ASN A 495 4.30 49.03 18.32
CA ASN A 495 3.52 49.95 19.15
C ASN A 495 2.11 49.42 19.48
N GLU A 496 1.96 48.10 19.67
CA GLU A 496 0.70 47.47 20.10
C GLU A 496 0.38 47.76 21.57
N ILE A 497 1.42 47.98 22.38
CA ILE A 497 1.32 48.39 23.78
C ILE A 497 1.02 49.89 23.83
N LYS A 498 -0.05 50.24 24.53
CA LYS A 498 -0.53 51.62 24.74
C LYS A 498 -0.63 51.90 26.24
N VAL A 499 -0.49 53.17 26.60
CA VAL A 499 -0.74 53.66 27.96
C VAL A 499 -2.02 54.48 27.93
N TRP A 500 -2.97 54.10 28.78
CA TRP A 500 -4.18 54.87 29.05
C TRP A 500 -4.05 55.52 30.42
N TYR A 501 -4.64 56.70 30.59
CA TYR A 501 -4.58 57.44 31.84
C TYR A 501 -5.95 57.41 32.51
N GLN A 502 -5.98 57.11 33.82
CA GLN A 502 -7.20 57.22 34.62
C GLN A 502 -7.06 58.38 35.61
N PRO A 503 -7.85 59.47 35.46
CA PRO A 503 -7.81 60.59 36.37
C PRO A 503 -8.15 60.21 37.83
N GLN A 504 -7.35 60.75 38.74
CA GLN A 504 -7.58 60.79 40.18
C GLN A 504 -8.17 62.14 40.54
N VAL A 505 -9.24 62.16 41.33
CA VAL A 505 -9.99 63.40 41.60
C VAL A 505 -10.03 63.73 43.09
N ASN A 506 -10.06 65.03 43.40
CA ASN A 506 -10.54 65.49 44.69
C ASN A 506 -12.05 65.75 44.57
N TYR A 507 -12.86 64.92 45.22
CA TYR A 507 -14.32 65.01 45.15
C TYR A 507 -14.87 66.30 45.78
N ARG A 508 -14.16 66.89 46.75
CA ARG A 508 -14.58 68.12 47.42
C ARG A 508 -14.35 69.35 46.54
N THR A 509 -13.18 69.47 45.93
CA THR A 509 -12.84 70.62 45.07
C THR A 509 -13.36 70.45 43.65
N GLY A 510 -13.52 69.20 43.20
CA GLY A 510 -13.85 68.88 41.83
C GLY A 510 -12.67 68.99 40.88
N GLU A 511 -11.44 68.95 41.40
CA GLU A 511 -10.21 69.04 40.60
C GLU A 511 -9.63 67.65 40.31
N ILE A 512 -8.93 67.52 39.19
CA ILE A 512 -8.09 66.36 38.86
C ILE A 512 -6.72 66.59 39.51
N ILE A 513 -6.34 65.70 40.44
CA ILE A 513 -5.13 65.82 41.27
C ILE A 513 -3.96 64.95 40.77
N GLY A 514 -4.21 64.16 39.73
CA GLY A 514 -3.25 63.25 39.12
C GLY A 514 -3.95 62.25 38.20
N ALA A 515 -3.20 61.29 37.68
CA ALA A 515 -3.78 60.15 36.99
C ALA A 515 -2.89 58.92 37.13
N GLU A 516 -3.49 57.75 37.06
CA GLU A 516 -2.77 56.48 37.01
C GLU A 516 -2.52 56.07 35.55
N ALA A 517 -1.29 55.66 35.24
CA ALA A 517 -0.92 55.10 33.94
C ALA A 517 -1.21 53.60 33.90
N LEU A 518 -2.14 53.22 33.03
CA LEU A 518 -2.63 51.86 32.88
C LEU A 518 -2.26 51.29 31.51
N CYS A 519 -1.51 50.20 31.51
CA CYS A 519 -1.10 49.51 30.29
C CYS A 519 -2.31 48.87 29.58
N ARG A 520 -2.33 48.94 28.26
CA ARG A 520 -3.32 48.30 27.38
C ARG A 520 -2.61 47.66 26.20
N TRP A 521 -2.99 46.45 25.84
CA TRP A 521 -2.40 45.74 24.71
C TRP A 521 -3.45 45.50 23.63
N ASN A 522 -3.27 46.15 22.47
CA ASN A 522 -4.05 45.88 21.26
C ASN A 522 -3.29 44.87 20.37
N HIS A 523 -3.46 43.59 20.67
CA HIS A 523 -2.76 42.51 19.98
C HIS A 523 -3.29 42.34 18.54
N GLU A 524 -2.40 42.23 17.54
CA GLU A 524 -2.78 42.18 16.12
C GLU A 524 -3.85 41.11 15.79
N LYS A 525 -3.71 39.89 16.33
CA LYS A 525 -4.65 38.77 16.14
C LYS A 525 -5.75 38.65 17.19
N LEU A 526 -5.44 38.90 18.46
CA LEU A 526 -6.35 38.65 19.59
C LEU A 526 -7.22 39.86 19.94
N GLY A 527 -6.93 41.04 19.38
CA GLY A 527 -7.58 42.30 19.72
C GLY A 527 -7.12 42.83 21.08
N TRP A 528 -8.00 43.57 21.76
CA TRP A 528 -7.70 44.13 23.08
C TRP A 528 -7.60 43.04 24.15
N LEU A 529 -6.40 42.87 24.70
CA LEU A 529 -6.14 41.99 25.84
C LEU A 529 -6.29 42.77 27.15
N SER A 530 -7.01 42.20 28.10
CA SER A 530 -7.14 42.76 29.44
C SER A 530 -5.81 42.61 30.20
N PRO A 531 -5.39 43.60 31.02
CA PRO A 531 -4.21 43.49 31.89
C PRO A 531 -4.18 42.19 32.70
N GLY A 532 -5.31 41.76 33.26
CA GLY A 532 -5.42 40.50 34.01
C GLY A 532 -5.17 39.23 33.18
N GLN A 533 -5.16 39.31 31.84
CA GLN A 533 -4.83 38.19 30.97
C GLN A 533 -3.33 38.10 30.66
N PHE A 534 -2.65 39.23 30.46
CA PHE A 534 -1.26 39.23 30.00
C PHE A 534 -0.24 39.54 31.10
N ILE A 535 -0.56 40.36 32.11
CA ILE A 535 0.39 40.70 33.18
C ILE A 535 0.87 39.45 33.92
N PRO A 536 -0.02 38.54 34.42
CA PRO A 536 0.44 37.33 35.10
C PRO A 536 1.31 36.42 34.23
N MET A 537 1.09 36.44 32.91
CA MET A 537 1.87 35.64 31.96
C MET A 537 3.27 36.22 31.74
N LEU A 538 3.38 37.55 31.65
CA LEU A 538 4.66 38.24 31.54
C LEU A 538 5.47 38.17 32.82
N GLU A 539 4.82 38.18 33.99
CA GLU A 539 5.46 37.94 35.29
C GLU A 539 6.09 36.53 35.34
N GLN A 540 5.33 35.49 35.00
CA GLN A 540 5.81 34.10 34.98
C GLN A 540 6.99 33.87 34.03
N THR A 541 7.05 34.62 32.94
CA THR A 541 8.13 34.52 31.94
C THR A 541 9.27 35.52 32.17
N GLY A 542 9.16 36.40 33.16
CA GLY A 542 10.16 37.43 33.47
C GLY A 542 10.25 38.53 32.42
N LEU A 543 9.21 38.71 31.59
CA LEU A 543 9.07 39.75 30.56
C LEU A 543 8.38 41.02 31.09
N ILE A 544 7.82 40.98 32.31
CA ILE A 544 7.14 42.12 32.93
C ILE A 544 8.05 43.36 33.04
N TYR A 545 9.33 43.15 33.38
CA TYR A 545 10.32 44.22 33.44
C TYR A 545 10.51 44.98 32.13
N ASP A 546 10.48 44.26 31.00
CA ASP A 546 10.61 44.89 29.68
C ASP A 546 9.35 45.70 29.33
N LEU A 547 8.18 45.26 29.79
CA LEU A 547 6.92 46.00 29.64
C LEU A 547 6.93 47.27 30.49
N ASP A 548 7.30 47.16 31.76
CA ASP A 548 7.25 48.28 32.69
C ASP A 548 8.28 49.35 32.31
N CYS A 549 9.49 48.95 31.87
CA CYS A 549 10.46 49.88 31.27
C CYS A 549 9.88 50.67 30.09
N LEU A 550 9.09 50.01 29.22
CA LEU A 550 8.43 50.67 28.10
C LEU A 550 7.36 51.64 28.59
N VAL A 551 6.54 51.25 29.57
CA VAL A 551 5.49 52.09 30.15
C VAL A 551 6.08 53.32 30.84
N TRP A 552 7.09 53.16 31.69
CA TRP A 552 7.76 54.27 32.37
C TRP A 552 8.36 55.27 31.38
N GLU A 553 8.99 54.78 30.31
CA GLU A 553 9.56 55.61 29.24
C GLU A 553 8.46 56.37 28.47
N ILE A 554 7.31 55.76 28.18
CA ILE A 554 6.16 56.43 27.53
C ILE A 554 5.59 57.52 28.44
N VAL A 555 5.35 57.20 29.71
CA VAL A 555 4.80 58.14 30.70
C VAL A 555 5.74 59.33 30.90
N CYS A 556 7.05 59.10 31.02
CA CYS A 556 8.02 60.18 31.14
C CYS A 556 8.01 61.09 29.89
N LYS A 557 7.89 60.54 28.68
CA LYS A 557 7.75 61.33 27.45
C LYS A 557 6.48 62.18 27.45
N ASP A 558 5.37 61.63 27.91
CA ASP A 558 4.10 62.34 27.99
C ASP A 558 4.18 63.48 29.03
N ILE A 559 4.74 63.23 30.22
CA ILE A 559 4.96 64.26 31.24
C ILE A 559 5.86 65.38 30.72
N HIS A 560 6.97 65.03 30.06
CA HIS A 560 7.87 66.02 29.46
C HIS A 560 7.14 66.88 28.42
N ARG A 561 6.38 66.26 27.50
CA ARG A 561 5.56 66.98 26.52
C ARG A 561 4.59 67.96 27.19
N TRP A 562 3.93 67.53 28.27
CA TRP A 562 3.01 68.39 29.00
C TRP A 562 3.73 69.54 29.71
N ASN A 563 4.92 69.30 30.28
CA ASN A 563 5.75 70.34 30.87
C ASN A 563 6.14 71.42 29.85
N GLU A 564 6.52 71.03 28.62
CA GLU A 564 6.82 71.98 27.54
C GLU A 564 5.60 72.82 27.13
N GLN A 565 4.39 72.26 27.29
CA GLN A 565 3.12 72.96 27.05
C GLN A 565 2.67 73.83 28.23
N GLY A 566 3.40 73.80 29.36
CA GLY A 566 3.06 74.53 30.58
C GLY A 566 2.09 73.81 31.51
N PHE A 567 1.77 72.53 31.25
CA PHE A 567 0.90 71.72 32.08
C PHE A 567 1.72 70.81 33.00
N LYS A 568 1.74 71.13 34.29
CA LYS A 568 2.38 70.31 35.32
C LYS A 568 1.39 69.26 35.83
N ARG A 569 1.53 68.03 35.36
CA ARG A 569 0.68 66.88 35.74
C ARG A 569 1.49 65.86 36.53
N SER A 570 0.85 65.23 37.52
CA SER A 570 1.40 64.09 38.27
C SER A 570 0.76 62.79 37.79
N ILE A 571 1.59 61.80 37.45
CA ILE A 571 1.17 60.49 36.99
C ILE A 571 1.75 59.41 37.88
N SER A 572 0.91 58.46 38.28
CA SER A 572 1.34 57.26 39.00
C SER A 572 1.67 56.13 38.02
N VAL A 573 2.76 55.40 38.28
CA VAL A 573 3.19 54.23 37.51
C VAL A 573 3.44 53.05 38.44
N ASN A 574 3.06 51.85 37.98
CA ASN A 574 3.26 50.62 38.72
C ASN A 574 4.72 50.16 38.72
N LEU A 575 5.17 49.62 39.85
CA LEU A 575 6.45 48.94 40.05
C LEU A 575 6.17 47.58 40.70
N SER A 576 6.39 46.51 39.93
CA SER A 576 6.18 45.15 40.42
C SER A 576 7.39 44.66 41.22
N ARG A 577 7.17 43.64 42.05
CA ARG A 577 8.26 42.94 42.75
C ARG A 577 9.28 42.34 41.77
N PHE A 578 8.80 41.78 40.66
CA PHE A 578 9.66 41.15 39.66
C PHE A 578 10.65 42.14 39.05
N ASP A 579 10.31 43.42 38.96
CA ASP A 579 11.21 44.48 38.47
C ASP A 579 12.38 44.73 39.42
N ILE A 580 12.08 44.75 40.72
CA ILE A 580 13.06 44.96 41.78
C ILE A 580 14.02 43.76 41.84
N GLU A 581 13.49 42.54 41.72
CA GLU A 581 14.29 41.31 41.66
C GLU A 581 15.17 41.27 40.41
N LYS A 582 14.63 41.69 39.25
CA LYS A 582 15.36 41.72 37.98
C LYS A 582 16.47 42.77 37.98
N ASN A 583 16.22 43.94 38.56
CA ASN A 583 17.17 45.04 38.62
C ASN A 583 17.27 45.64 40.03
N LYS A 584 18.27 45.15 40.78
CA LYS A 584 18.57 45.63 42.15
C LYS A 584 18.93 47.11 42.28
N ASN A 585 19.13 47.84 41.17
CA ASN A 585 19.38 49.30 41.16
C ASN A 585 18.26 50.06 40.45
N ILE A 586 17.00 49.64 40.63
CA ILE A 586 15.85 50.25 39.98
C ILE A 586 15.69 51.74 40.30
N SER A 587 16.03 52.16 41.53
CA SER A 587 16.04 53.56 41.95
C SER A 587 16.91 54.45 41.04
N LYS A 588 18.08 53.95 40.64
CA LYS A 588 18.96 54.62 39.67
C LYS A 588 18.37 54.66 38.28
N HIS A 589 17.60 53.65 37.88
CA HIS A 589 16.90 53.64 36.59
C HIS A 589 15.87 54.77 36.52
N PHE A 590 15.01 54.89 37.54
CA PHE A 590 14.06 56.00 37.65
C PHE A 590 14.74 57.36 37.69
N LYS A 591 15.84 57.50 38.45
CA LYS A 591 16.65 58.74 38.45
C LYS A 591 17.12 59.12 37.05
N ASN A 592 17.65 58.16 36.27
CA ASN A 592 18.08 58.42 34.91
C ASN A 592 16.91 58.81 33.99
N LEU A 593 15.72 58.24 34.19
CA LEU A 593 14.53 58.59 33.40
C LEU A 593 14.12 60.04 33.62
N ILE A 594 14.01 60.49 34.87
CA ILE A 594 13.63 61.88 35.16
C ILE A 594 14.71 62.87 34.71
N GLU A 595 16.00 62.52 34.80
CA GLU A 595 17.10 63.36 34.30
C GLU A 595 17.09 63.45 32.76
N LYS A 596 16.79 62.33 32.08
CA LYS A 596 16.70 62.27 30.62
C LYS A 596 15.55 63.11 30.06
N TYR A 597 14.44 63.19 30.78
CA TYR A 597 13.22 63.86 30.35
C TYR A 597 12.93 65.18 31.08
N ASP A 598 13.86 65.68 31.89
CA ASP A 598 13.71 66.91 32.67
C ASP A 598 12.38 66.98 33.44
N ILE A 599 12.12 65.93 34.23
CA ILE A 599 10.89 65.76 35.01
C ILE A 599 11.20 66.00 36.49
N GLU A 600 10.35 66.76 37.17
CA GLU A 600 10.43 66.87 38.63
C GLU A 600 9.97 65.56 39.28
N PRO A 601 10.70 65.01 40.28
CA PRO A 601 10.34 63.75 40.92
C PRO A 601 8.88 63.64 41.39
N SER A 602 8.29 64.75 41.86
CA SER A 602 6.89 64.81 42.32
C SER A 602 5.84 64.63 41.19
N GLN A 603 6.25 64.66 39.93
CA GLN A 603 5.37 64.42 38.78
C GLN A 603 5.23 62.94 38.44
N LEU A 604 6.14 62.08 38.91
CA LEU A 604 6.09 60.65 38.68
C LEU A 604 5.94 59.95 40.03
N ARG A 605 4.73 59.51 40.36
CA ARG A 605 4.49 58.71 41.58
C ARG A 605 4.70 57.25 41.27
N ILE A 606 5.23 56.50 42.23
CA ILE A 606 5.55 55.08 42.06
C ILE A 606 4.61 54.26 42.93
N GLU A 607 3.87 53.35 42.32
CA GLU A 607 2.91 52.48 42.97
C GLU A 607 3.51 51.09 43.18
N ILE A 608 3.40 50.57 44.41
CA ILE A 608 3.90 49.25 44.79
C ILE A 608 2.75 48.46 45.42
N THR A 609 2.50 47.26 44.94
CA THR A 609 1.41 46.41 45.43
C THR A 609 1.69 45.83 46.82
N GLU A 610 0.61 45.59 47.60
CA GLU A 610 0.70 44.94 48.92
C GLU A 610 1.40 43.57 48.86
N SER A 611 1.13 42.77 47.82
CA SER A 611 1.71 41.42 47.64
C SER A 611 3.23 41.43 47.45
N ALA A 612 3.80 42.54 46.97
CA ALA A 612 5.25 42.70 46.88
C ALA A 612 5.92 42.68 48.27
N TYR A 613 5.20 43.04 49.33
CA TYR A 613 5.72 43.03 50.70
C TYR A 613 5.84 41.60 51.25
N ALA A 614 4.82 40.76 51.14
CA ALA A 614 4.67 39.53 51.93
C ALA A 614 5.83 38.49 51.88
N ASP A 615 6.66 38.49 50.84
CA ASP A 615 7.63 37.42 50.57
C ASP A 615 9.12 37.81 50.79
N ASP A 616 9.52 39.08 50.62
CA ASP A 616 10.91 39.55 50.84
C ASP A 616 10.99 41.05 51.21
N ASN A 617 10.78 41.35 52.49
CA ASN A 617 10.62 42.71 53.00
C ASN A 617 11.86 43.59 52.82
N GLU A 618 13.09 43.06 52.89
CA GLU A 618 14.30 43.90 53.08
C GLU A 618 14.68 44.66 51.81
N LEU A 619 14.65 44.00 50.65
CA LEU A 619 14.98 44.61 49.36
C LEU A 619 13.95 45.66 48.95
N LEU A 620 12.67 45.41 49.24
CA LEU A 620 11.58 46.33 48.96
C LEU A 620 11.72 47.60 49.81
N LEU A 621 11.98 47.45 51.12
CA LEU A 621 12.18 48.57 52.04
C LEU A 621 13.36 49.45 51.62
N GLU A 622 14.49 48.85 51.25
CA GLU A 622 15.67 49.58 50.75
C GLU A 622 15.35 50.36 49.47
N THR A 623 14.68 49.71 48.52
CA THR A 623 14.31 50.31 47.23
C THR A 623 13.38 51.50 47.41
N THR A 624 12.33 51.35 48.23
CA THR A 624 11.36 52.41 48.52
C THR A 624 12.03 53.62 49.19
N ALA A 625 12.89 53.38 50.19
CA ALA A 625 13.62 54.46 50.84
C ALA A 625 14.52 55.23 49.86
N GLN A 626 15.22 54.52 48.97
CA GLN A 626 16.05 55.15 47.93
C GLN A 626 15.23 55.99 46.94
N LEU A 627 14.03 55.55 46.57
CA LEU A 627 13.13 56.31 45.69
C LEU A 627 12.65 57.61 46.37
N GLN A 628 12.30 57.55 47.65
CA GLN A 628 11.95 58.73 48.43
C GLN A 628 13.12 59.70 48.60
N ASP A 629 14.34 59.20 48.83
CA ASP A 629 15.56 60.03 48.93
C ASP A 629 15.87 60.78 47.62
N ILE A 630 15.47 60.23 46.47
CA ILE A 630 15.56 60.91 45.16
C ILE A 630 14.46 62.00 45.03
N GLY A 631 13.37 61.87 45.78
CA GLY A 631 12.25 62.81 45.83
C GLY A 631 10.96 62.29 45.20
N PHE A 632 10.89 61.01 44.82
CA PHE A 632 9.66 60.40 44.33
C PHE A 632 8.63 60.24 45.46
N GLU A 633 7.36 60.38 45.13
CA GLU A 633 6.25 60.01 46.01
C GLU A 633 5.95 58.52 45.76
N VAL A 634 6.07 57.69 46.81
CA VAL A 634 5.80 56.26 46.71
C VAL A 634 4.45 55.94 47.36
N GLU A 635 3.57 55.30 46.60
CA GLU A 635 2.22 54.94 47.00
C GLU A 635 2.08 53.42 47.09
N MET A 636 1.37 52.94 48.10
CA MET A 636 1.02 51.53 48.22
C MET A 636 -0.31 51.26 47.54
N ASP A 637 -0.31 50.35 46.58
CA ASP A 637 -1.47 49.99 45.79
C ASP A 637 -2.20 48.74 46.31
N ASP A 638 -3.48 48.60 45.95
CA ASP A 638 -4.34 47.45 46.27
C ASP A 638 -4.46 47.11 47.77
N PHE A 639 -4.31 48.10 48.66
CA PHE A 639 -4.33 47.87 50.10
C PHE A 639 -5.69 47.31 50.56
N GLY A 640 -5.65 46.13 51.19
CA GLY A 640 -6.84 45.45 51.71
C GLY A 640 -7.33 44.27 50.87
N SER A 641 -6.77 44.03 49.69
CA SER A 641 -7.14 42.90 48.81
C SER A 641 -6.57 41.54 49.26
N GLY A 642 -5.55 41.54 50.12
CA GLY A 642 -4.83 40.35 50.61
C GLY A 642 -4.88 40.15 52.14
N TYR A 643 -3.92 39.37 52.68
CA TYR A 643 -3.71 39.24 54.14
C TYR A 643 -2.97 40.47 54.67
N SER A 644 -3.63 41.62 54.70
CA SER A 644 -3.02 42.87 55.15
C SER A 644 -2.62 42.76 56.62
N SER A 645 -1.33 42.55 56.85
CA SER A 645 -0.77 42.67 58.19
C SER A 645 -0.75 44.16 58.52
N LEU A 646 -1.58 44.59 59.48
CA LEU A 646 -1.53 45.96 60.02
C LEU A 646 -0.10 46.36 60.48
N ASN A 647 0.78 45.38 60.71
CA ASN A 647 2.19 45.59 61.00
C ASN A 647 2.94 46.23 59.83
N MET A 648 2.58 45.94 58.57
CA MET A 648 3.21 46.53 57.38
C MET A 648 3.11 48.06 57.39
N LEU A 649 1.97 48.61 57.83
CA LEU A 649 1.76 50.05 57.95
C LEU A 649 2.69 50.74 58.95
N THR A 650 3.38 49.97 59.80
CA THR A 650 4.37 50.50 60.77
C THR A 650 5.81 50.44 60.25
N GLU A 651 6.08 49.63 59.21
CA GLU A 651 7.44 49.32 58.74
C GLU A 651 7.73 49.90 57.36
N ILE A 652 6.74 50.00 56.47
CA ILE A 652 6.99 50.40 55.09
C ILE A 652 7.05 51.94 54.91
N PRO A 653 8.12 52.49 54.30
CA PRO A 653 8.27 53.93 54.13
C PRO A 653 7.53 54.42 52.87
N VAL A 654 6.21 54.39 52.88
CA VAL A 654 5.38 54.93 51.77
C VAL A 654 4.78 56.30 52.13
N ASP A 655 4.52 57.13 51.14
CA ASP A 655 3.90 58.45 51.29
C ASP A 655 2.37 58.39 51.27
N GLY A 656 1.84 57.44 50.50
CA GLY A 656 0.41 57.31 50.24
C GLY A 656 -0.08 55.86 50.21
N ILE A 657 -1.37 55.68 50.44
CA ILE A 657 -2.05 54.39 50.39
C ILE A 657 -3.29 54.49 49.50
N LYS A 658 -3.36 53.62 48.49
CA LYS A 658 -4.51 53.47 47.59
C LYS A 658 -5.35 52.31 48.14
N LEU A 659 -6.56 52.64 48.58
CA LEU A 659 -7.50 51.72 49.21
C LEU A 659 -8.46 51.19 48.15
N ASP A 660 -8.37 49.90 47.83
CA ASP A 660 -9.30 49.27 46.88
C ASP A 660 -10.70 49.09 47.51
N TYR A 661 -11.67 49.87 47.01
CA TYR A 661 -13.07 49.78 47.45
C TYR A 661 -13.78 48.52 46.92
N VAL A 662 -13.26 47.87 45.87
CA VAL A 662 -13.85 46.67 45.26
C VAL A 662 -13.79 45.48 46.21
N PHE A 663 -12.69 45.32 46.96
CA PHE A 663 -12.56 44.31 48.02
C PHE A 663 -13.75 44.33 49.00
N LEU A 664 -14.24 45.52 49.33
CA LEU A 664 -15.28 45.73 50.33
C LEU A 664 -16.70 45.46 49.77
N LYS A 665 -16.85 45.42 48.44
CA LYS A 665 -18.11 45.13 47.71
C LYS A 665 -18.41 43.64 47.62
N ASN A 666 -17.41 42.75 47.61
CA ASN A 666 -17.57 41.30 47.42
C ASN A 666 -18.00 40.53 48.68
N THR A 667 -18.44 41.22 49.74
CA THR A 667 -18.88 40.57 50.98
C THR A 667 -20.39 40.38 51.02
N LYS A 668 -20.85 39.27 51.61
CA LYS A 668 -22.29 38.98 51.81
C LYS A 668 -23.02 40.01 52.71
N ASN A 669 -22.32 40.96 53.32
CA ASN A 669 -22.86 41.93 54.27
C ASN A 669 -22.23 43.32 54.08
N PHE A 670 -22.77 44.07 53.13
CA PHE A 670 -22.32 45.41 52.74
C PHE A 670 -22.25 46.41 53.91
N GLU A 671 -23.13 46.30 54.91
CA GLU A 671 -23.13 47.19 56.08
C GLU A 671 -21.92 46.94 57.00
N LYS A 672 -21.46 45.69 57.12
CA LYS A 672 -20.22 45.39 57.86
C LYS A 672 -18.99 45.94 57.12
N SER A 673 -18.97 45.88 55.80
CA SER A 673 -17.86 46.45 55.01
C SER A 673 -17.71 47.94 55.26
N LYS A 674 -18.82 48.72 55.26
CA LYS A 674 -18.78 50.15 55.57
C LYS A 674 -18.13 50.47 56.91
N ILE A 675 -18.37 49.64 57.93
CA ILE A 675 -17.74 49.79 59.25
C ILE A 675 -16.23 49.56 59.16
N VAL A 676 -15.80 48.54 58.42
CA VAL A 676 -14.38 48.24 58.20
C VAL A 676 -13.69 49.38 57.46
N VAL A 677 -14.26 49.86 56.34
CA VAL A 677 -13.71 51.00 55.57
C VAL A 677 -13.49 52.21 56.46
N LYS A 678 -14.51 52.56 57.26
CA LYS A 678 -14.47 53.71 58.16
C LYS A 678 -13.30 53.61 59.15
N HIS A 679 -13.09 52.44 59.75
CA HIS A 679 -12.00 52.26 60.72
C HIS A 679 -10.62 52.20 60.07
N ILE A 680 -10.50 51.62 58.87
CA ILE A 680 -9.24 51.64 58.11
C ILE A 680 -8.86 53.08 57.78
N LEU A 681 -9.77 53.87 57.19
CA LEU A 681 -9.49 55.27 56.84
C LEU A 681 -9.15 56.12 58.08
N GLN A 682 -9.84 55.90 59.20
CA GLN A 682 -9.49 56.56 60.47
C GLN A 682 -8.07 56.21 60.94
N MET A 683 -7.66 54.95 60.78
CA MET A 683 -6.31 54.51 61.12
C MET A 683 -5.26 55.16 60.20
N LEU A 684 -5.46 55.11 58.88
CA LEU A 684 -4.54 55.73 57.91
C LEU A 684 -4.35 57.21 58.18
N ARG A 685 -5.44 57.92 58.49
CA ARG A 685 -5.40 59.32 58.91
C ARG A 685 -4.59 59.52 60.19
N ASN A 686 -4.78 58.69 61.20
CA ASN A 686 -4.03 58.80 62.47
C ASN A 686 -2.54 58.54 62.28
N LEU A 687 -2.18 57.66 61.34
CA LEU A 687 -0.81 57.39 60.91
C LEU A 687 -0.25 58.47 59.98
N LYS A 688 -1.07 59.47 59.59
CA LYS A 688 -0.74 60.59 58.71
C LYS A 688 -0.35 60.20 57.29
N TYR A 689 -0.78 59.03 56.82
CA TYR A 689 -0.66 58.66 55.42
C TYR A 689 -1.58 59.53 54.55
N LYS A 690 -1.11 59.87 53.34
CA LYS A 690 -2.03 60.28 52.28
C LYS A 690 -2.82 59.05 51.85
N TYR A 691 -4.06 59.22 51.45
CA TYR A 691 -4.84 58.09 50.96
C TYR A 691 -5.81 58.50 49.85
N ILE A 692 -6.08 57.56 48.97
CA ILE A 692 -7.06 57.66 47.88
C ILE A 692 -7.91 56.39 47.87
N ALA A 693 -9.22 56.54 47.67
CA ALA A 693 -10.11 55.39 47.52
C ALA A 693 -10.29 55.07 46.03
N GLU A 694 -10.03 53.83 45.65
CA GLU A 694 -10.09 53.35 44.28
C GLU A 694 -11.34 52.49 44.03
N GLY A 695 -11.70 52.29 42.76
CA GLY A 695 -12.86 51.46 42.42
C GLY A 695 -14.22 52.11 42.76
N VAL A 696 -14.29 53.44 42.83
CA VAL A 696 -15.55 54.17 43.06
C VAL A 696 -16.38 54.18 41.76
N GLU A 697 -17.49 53.43 41.75
CA GLU A 697 -18.35 53.23 40.59
C GLU A 697 -19.68 53.97 40.66
N THR A 698 -20.17 54.31 41.86
CA THR A 698 -21.46 54.99 42.04
C THR A 698 -21.36 56.24 42.89
N LYS A 699 -22.33 57.15 42.70
CA LYS A 699 -22.42 58.38 43.49
C LYS A 699 -22.60 58.09 44.98
N GLU A 700 -23.38 57.08 45.33
CA GLU A 700 -23.62 56.69 46.72
C GLU A 700 -22.33 56.24 47.43
N GLN A 701 -21.40 55.61 46.68
CA GLN A 701 -20.09 55.24 47.22
C GLN A 701 -19.22 56.48 47.47
N ALA A 702 -19.20 57.42 46.51
CA ALA A 702 -18.51 58.70 46.67
C ALA A 702 -19.07 59.50 47.86
N ASP A 703 -20.39 59.60 47.97
CA ASP A 703 -21.08 60.31 49.05
C ASP A 703 -20.84 59.65 50.43
N PHE A 704 -20.66 58.33 50.48
CA PHE A 704 -20.25 57.63 51.70
C PHE A 704 -18.78 57.91 52.06
N LEU A 705 -17.87 57.84 51.09
CA LEU A 705 -16.44 58.06 51.30
C LEU A 705 -16.16 59.51 51.75
N ILE A 706 -16.85 60.50 51.19
CA ILE A 706 -16.72 61.89 51.64
C ILE A 706 -17.29 62.10 53.05
N ALA A 707 -18.35 61.38 53.44
CA ALA A 707 -18.92 61.45 54.78
C ALA A 707 -17.98 60.93 55.87
N ILE A 708 -16.99 60.11 55.49
CA ILE A 708 -15.91 59.64 56.36
C ILE A 708 -14.57 60.33 56.07
N ASP A 709 -14.61 61.51 55.42
CA ASP A 709 -13.48 62.40 55.17
C ASP A 709 -12.41 61.82 54.23
N CYS A 710 -12.84 61.00 53.26
CA CYS A 710 -12.04 60.62 52.12
C CYS A 710 -12.37 61.52 50.94
N GLU A 711 -11.45 62.43 50.60
CA GLU A 711 -11.65 63.44 49.55
C GLU A 711 -11.07 63.00 48.21
N ARG A 712 -10.01 62.19 48.22
CA ARG A 712 -9.33 61.72 47.02
C ARG A 712 -9.93 60.40 46.57
N MET A 713 -10.39 60.34 45.33
CA MET A 713 -11.06 59.16 44.80
C MET A 713 -10.66 58.88 43.36
N GLN A 714 -10.70 57.62 42.98
CA GLN A 714 -10.52 57.13 41.61
C GLN A 714 -11.58 56.06 41.32
N GLY A 715 -12.10 56.05 40.10
CA GLY A 715 -13.03 55.01 39.66
C GLY A 715 -13.96 55.44 38.55
N PHE A 716 -14.73 54.48 38.03
CA PHE A 716 -15.58 54.65 36.85
C PHE A 716 -16.74 55.62 37.04
N TYR A 717 -17.10 55.95 38.29
CA TYR A 717 -18.04 57.02 38.56
C TYR A 717 -17.52 58.36 38.02
N PHE A 718 -16.21 58.59 38.11
CA PHE A 718 -15.55 59.81 37.66
C PHE A 718 -15.13 59.69 36.21
N TYR A 719 -14.13 58.84 35.97
CA TYR A 719 -13.52 58.64 34.68
C TYR A 719 -13.13 57.18 34.51
N LYS A 720 -13.38 56.67 33.30
CA LYS A 720 -12.76 55.42 32.86
C LYS A 720 -11.33 55.71 32.42
N PRO A 721 -10.41 54.72 32.48
CA PRO A 721 -9.12 54.82 31.81
C PRO A 721 -9.33 55.22 30.34
N MET A 722 -8.58 56.20 29.86
CA MET A 722 -8.75 56.75 28.51
C MET A 722 -7.41 56.94 27.78
N PRO A 723 -7.41 56.96 26.43
CA PRO A 723 -6.24 57.29 25.64
C PRO A 723 -5.65 58.66 26.00
N VAL A 724 -4.35 58.83 25.74
CA VAL A 724 -3.62 60.06 26.05
C VAL A 724 -4.25 61.30 25.42
N GLU A 725 -4.78 61.18 24.21
CA GLU A 725 -5.41 62.27 23.48
C GLU A 725 -6.72 62.73 24.13
N GLU A 726 -7.48 61.80 24.73
CA GLU A 726 -8.70 62.11 25.47
C GLU A 726 -8.40 62.68 26.86
N PHE A 727 -7.32 62.22 27.49
CA PHE A 727 -6.87 62.73 28.78
C PHE A 727 -6.39 64.19 28.67
N GLU A 728 -5.71 64.53 27.57
CA GLU A 728 -5.14 65.87 27.35
C GLU A 728 -6.18 66.99 27.26
N ILE A 729 -7.41 66.67 26.84
CA ILE A 729 -8.51 67.64 26.65
C ILE A 729 -9.38 67.85 27.91
N LEU A 730 -9.11 67.12 29.00
CA LEU A 730 -9.88 67.27 30.23
C LEU A 730 -9.66 68.64 30.89
N ASP A 731 -10.73 69.17 31.47
CA ASP A 731 -10.67 70.33 32.37
C ASP A 731 -10.25 69.85 33.77
N PHE A 732 -9.02 70.19 34.17
CA PHE A 732 -8.45 69.76 35.46
C PHE A 732 -9.04 70.53 36.65
N ASP A 733 -9.71 71.66 36.40
CA ASP A 733 -10.25 72.51 37.47
C ASP A 733 -11.73 72.20 37.78
N ASN A 734 -12.42 71.39 36.95
CA ASN A 734 -13.84 71.08 37.17
C ASN A 734 -14.34 69.75 36.54
N ILE A 735 -14.51 68.73 37.38
CA ILE A 735 -15.04 67.40 37.00
C ILE A 735 -16.51 67.39 36.53
N ASN A 736 -17.27 68.48 36.71
CA ASN A 736 -18.70 68.52 36.34
C ASN A 736 -18.95 68.87 34.86
N ASN A 737 -17.93 69.30 34.12
CA ASN A 737 -18.02 69.57 32.67
C ASN A 737 -17.72 68.32 31.83
N ARG A 738 -18.50 67.25 32.02
CA ARG A 738 -18.35 66.03 31.22
C ARG A 738 -18.96 66.23 29.83
N PRO A 739 -18.25 65.92 28.73
CA PRO A 739 -18.94 65.52 27.51
C PRO A 739 -19.66 64.19 27.79
N HIS A 740 -20.97 64.17 27.55
CA HIS A 740 -21.82 62.98 27.74
C HIS A 740 -21.48 61.84 26.79
#